data_AF-A0A0A8L2R8-F1
#
_entry.id   AF-A0A0A8L2R8-F1
#
_cell.length_a   1.000
_cell.length_b   1.000
_cell.length_c   1.000
_cell.angle_alpha   90.00
_cell.angle_beta   90.00
_cell.angle_gamma   90.00
#
_symmetry.space_group_name_H-M   'P 1'
#
loop_
_entity.id
_entity.type
_entity.pdbx_description
1 polymer ?
#
loop_
_entity_poly.entity_id
_entity_poly.type
_entity_poly.pdbx_seq_one_letter_code
_entity_poly.pdbx_strand_id
1 'polypeptide(L)'
;MFKQLSQIGKNLTDELAKGLNEELSGINTEQLDQNGPYADLPGDVQIKLRKFEKYEQKYPLLLQAYKNEKLKTEKVEQLQKVLSECTPVSDLSDVESLQSYFGNVNQKIDILNGEVKRLTVENSKLSQDLAKVDPQELETVKKELEKSVAEVEDAKKEVGTLTQEISTQNQLIESFKSKIQELASAPISAENATTQSQEPTEPAQANASQSSGSSKKKNQKKKKAKNSNNNDNSQNQSNISNAVTSETQSEAPASEPSQTAKDITEAITLRVKLDTLQADYDKLKVDYESLATTKEELAKLKIAIKTKDEELENVRDMLRNVGNDLVDAQDKLKSNREVASEVNNLKLELESLRSNNSDNLKSYELKQSELNNEIGSLKKTESSLRQTITQKEKIISYLENQVKEYGAKESDYKNEIELQKKGNSTIAKRLESQNKETEKWRNESKKNNGNLENYIKENGKLSERLEVLQEKLETLQNLKSNSNDQVETIKKQCEELSFRLKDANKKIISLEDELNENANFLQERNRESTTMRKMLNELQSDRSNRLKELESKLEYALEEKSKVENDMQMELTKESQDLKQLKQKYSQLQSVNHDQLIKIEQYSAEVEELKSTFERMKRSNSVSQEDTTELDTIVKSLREALAKSEKKQREIMNTNVELKELNNDLNRKFDRLSKNYKNLSLQMSKNKDLTPKSARTSPHPTRSSSFVQETPNSAASSTQSEVDEKIAYIRNVLLGFLEQKEQRDQLLPVVTTLLQLDSKDEKRLLLSLK
;
A
#
# COMPACT_ATOMS: atom_id res chain seq x y z
N MET A 1 -22.60 6.12 -10.80
CA MET A 1 -21.84 5.80 -9.58
C MET A 1 -21.89 6.91 -8.54
N PHE A 2 -21.06 7.98 -8.58
CA PHE A 2 -21.01 8.98 -7.49
C PHE A 2 -22.36 9.55 -7.01
N LYS A 3 -23.27 9.94 -7.93
CA LYS A 3 -24.63 10.37 -7.54
C LYS A 3 -25.41 9.29 -6.77
N GLN A 4 -25.25 8.00 -7.11
CA GLN A 4 -25.88 6.90 -6.39
C GLN A 4 -25.24 6.67 -5.02
N LEU A 5 -23.91 6.81 -4.86
CA LEU A 5 -23.28 6.77 -3.53
C LEU A 5 -23.75 7.95 -2.65
N SER A 6 -23.91 9.15 -3.22
CA SER A 6 -24.48 10.29 -2.49
C SER A 6 -25.94 10.07 -2.11
N GLN A 7 -26.75 9.47 -3.00
CA GLN A 7 -28.12 9.07 -2.70
C GLN A 7 -28.19 8.02 -1.59
N ILE A 8 -27.34 6.99 -1.63
CA ILE A 8 -27.24 5.95 -0.60
C ILE A 8 -26.78 6.55 0.74
N GLY A 9 -25.79 7.45 0.72
CA GLY A 9 -25.32 8.15 1.91
C GLY A 9 -26.41 9.02 2.55
N LYS A 10 -27.20 9.75 1.74
CA LYS A 10 -28.37 10.47 2.26
C LYS A 10 -29.42 9.52 2.80
N ASN A 11 -29.83 8.50 2.05
CA ASN A 11 -30.85 7.55 2.49
C ASN A 11 -30.46 6.83 3.80
N LEU A 12 -29.21 6.39 3.98
CA LEU A 12 -28.76 5.84 5.27
C LEU A 12 -28.75 6.89 6.39
N THR A 13 -28.37 8.14 6.08
CA THR A 13 -28.36 9.23 7.09
C THR A 13 -29.79 9.57 7.52
N ASP A 14 -30.71 9.64 6.57
CA ASP A 14 -32.13 9.91 6.80
C ASP A 14 -32.82 8.73 7.51
N GLU A 15 -32.51 7.47 7.16
CA GLU A 15 -33.00 6.29 7.90
C GLU A 15 -32.43 6.20 9.33
N LEU A 16 -31.15 6.51 9.53
CA LEU A 16 -30.55 6.60 10.87
C LEU A 16 -31.18 7.73 11.70
N ALA A 17 -31.38 8.91 11.11
CA ALA A 17 -32.02 10.05 11.78
C ALA A 17 -33.50 9.77 12.10
N LYS A 18 -34.21 9.10 11.19
CA LYS A 18 -35.62 8.74 11.37
C LYS A 18 -35.80 7.63 12.41
N GLY A 19 -34.99 6.57 12.35
CA GLY A 19 -34.97 5.51 13.36
C GLY A 19 -34.50 5.98 14.74
N LEU A 20 -33.65 7.01 14.81
CA LEU A 20 -33.33 7.69 16.09
C LEU A 20 -34.51 8.51 16.61
N ASN A 21 -35.19 9.30 15.77
CA ASN A 21 -36.33 10.13 16.22
C ASN A 21 -37.57 9.29 16.58
N GLU A 22 -37.95 8.32 15.77
CA GLU A 22 -39.14 7.47 16.02
C GLU A 22 -38.98 6.65 17.32
N GLU A 23 -37.76 6.20 17.65
CA GLU A 23 -37.49 5.49 18.92
C GLU A 23 -37.26 6.40 20.14
N LEU A 24 -36.81 7.66 19.98
CA LEU A 24 -36.68 8.59 21.12
C LEU A 24 -38.03 9.15 21.58
N SER A 25 -39.00 9.30 20.67
CA SER A 25 -40.33 9.83 20.99
C SER A 25 -41.30 8.82 21.62
N GLY A 26 -41.05 7.52 21.48
CA GLY A 26 -41.98 6.45 21.85
C GLY A 26 -41.80 5.87 23.26
N ILE A 27 -41.92 6.67 24.32
CA ILE A 27 -41.98 6.16 25.71
C ILE A 27 -43.17 6.78 26.45
N ASN A 28 -44.36 6.19 26.23
CA ASN A 28 -45.49 6.40 27.14
C ASN A 28 -45.23 5.71 28.48
N THR A 29 -45.61 6.35 29.58
CA THR A 29 -45.42 5.87 30.96
C THR A 29 -46.30 4.69 31.36
N GLU A 30 -47.12 4.16 30.45
CA GLU A 30 -48.16 3.15 30.74
C GLU A 30 -47.69 1.69 30.49
N GLN A 31 -46.47 1.49 29.99
CA GLN A 31 -45.88 0.14 29.78
C GLN A 31 -44.73 -0.15 30.75
N LEU A 32 -45.01 -0.03 32.05
CA LEU A 32 -44.18 -0.60 33.12
C LEU A 32 -44.43 -2.11 33.21
N ASP A 33 -43.37 -2.90 33.39
CA ASP A 33 -43.42 -4.35 33.22
C ASP A 33 -43.70 -5.05 34.57
N GLN A 34 -44.98 -5.18 34.90
CA GLN A 34 -45.45 -5.67 36.21
C GLN A 34 -45.04 -7.12 36.54
N ASN A 35 -44.55 -7.90 35.56
CA ASN A 35 -44.12 -9.29 35.76
C ASN A 35 -42.66 -9.53 35.33
N GLY A 36 -41.91 -8.49 34.97
CA GLY A 36 -40.50 -8.60 34.57
C GLY A 36 -39.53 -8.71 35.75
N PRO A 37 -38.25 -9.10 35.53
CA PRO A 37 -37.22 -9.23 36.59
C PRO A 37 -36.89 -7.94 37.36
N TYR A 38 -37.49 -6.80 36.99
CA TYR A 38 -37.27 -5.48 37.56
C TYR A 38 -38.58 -4.82 38.04
N ALA A 39 -39.68 -5.57 38.16
CA ALA A 39 -41.00 -5.06 38.53
C ALA A 39 -41.03 -4.29 39.87
N ASP A 40 -40.23 -4.73 40.85
CA ASP A 40 -40.10 -4.11 42.18
C ASP A 40 -39.34 -2.76 42.17
N LEU A 41 -38.66 -2.39 41.07
CA LEU A 41 -37.91 -1.14 40.98
C LEU A 41 -38.82 0.02 40.55
N PRO A 42 -38.61 1.26 41.06
CA PRO A 42 -39.41 2.42 40.67
C PRO A 42 -39.45 2.66 39.16
N GLY A 43 -40.58 3.14 38.64
CA GLY A 43 -40.80 3.30 37.19
C GLY A 43 -39.72 4.14 36.47
N ASP A 44 -39.22 5.20 37.11
CA ASP A 44 -38.09 6.00 36.58
C ASP A 44 -36.81 5.19 36.38
N VAL A 45 -36.59 4.16 37.20
CA VAL A 45 -35.45 3.24 37.11
C VAL A 45 -35.72 2.20 36.02
N GLN A 46 -36.94 1.64 35.93
CA GLN A 46 -37.32 0.74 34.83
C GLN A 46 -37.17 1.43 33.46
N ILE A 47 -37.61 2.69 33.33
CA ILE A 47 -37.48 3.49 32.09
C ILE A 47 -36.00 3.76 31.76
N LYS A 48 -35.15 4.01 32.77
CA LYS A 48 -33.70 4.16 32.57
C LYS A 48 -33.04 2.84 32.18
N LEU A 49 -33.39 1.72 32.82
CA LEU A 49 -32.89 0.38 32.48
C LEU A 49 -33.25 0.01 31.04
N ARG A 50 -34.50 0.19 30.61
CA ARG A 50 -34.92 -0.05 29.22
C ARG A 50 -34.21 0.86 28.21
N LYS A 51 -33.80 2.08 28.60
CA LYS A 51 -32.92 2.94 27.79
C LYS A 51 -31.47 2.42 27.74
N PHE A 52 -30.93 1.97 28.88
CA PHE A 52 -29.60 1.35 28.92
C PHE A 52 -29.53 0.06 28.10
N GLU A 53 -30.53 -0.81 28.17
CA GLU A 53 -30.66 -2.02 27.37
C GLU A 53 -30.70 -1.70 25.86
N LYS A 54 -31.47 -0.68 25.44
CA LYS A 54 -31.44 -0.18 24.06
C LYS A 54 -30.07 0.39 23.65
N TYR A 55 -29.34 1.04 24.56
CA TYR A 55 -27.97 1.49 24.29
C TYR A 55 -26.96 0.33 24.24
N GLU A 56 -27.13 -0.70 25.08
CA GLU A 56 -26.31 -1.91 25.11
C GLU A 56 -26.49 -2.74 23.83
N GLN A 57 -27.69 -2.80 23.28
CA GLN A 57 -27.95 -3.39 21.95
C GLN A 57 -27.38 -2.55 20.80
N LYS A 58 -27.42 -1.21 20.90
CA LYS A 58 -26.92 -0.30 19.84
C LYS A 58 -25.41 -0.07 19.86
N TYR A 59 -24.75 -0.19 21.01
CA TYR A 59 -23.31 0.08 21.16
C TYR A 59 -22.43 -0.89 20.33
N PRO A 60 -22.67 -2.22 20.28
CA PRO A 60 -21.96 -3.13 19.38
C PRO A 60 -22.13 -2.77 17.90
N LEU A 61 -23.34 -2.37 17.48
CA LEU A 61 -23.63 -1.94 16.11
C LEU A 61 -22.89 -0.64 15.75
N LEU A 62 -22.88 0.34 16.65
CA LEU A 62 -22.14 1.59 16.47
C LEU A 62 -20.62 1.36 16.46
N LEU A 63 -20.12 0.48 17.33
CA LEU A 63 -18.71 0.08 17.37
C LEU A 63 -18.30 -0.69 16.10
N GLN A 64 -19.18 -1.52 15.54
CA GLN A 64 -18.97 -2.21 14.27
C GLN A 64 -19.00 -1.22 13.09
N ALA A 65 -19.93 -0.26 13.08
CA ALA A 65 -19.98 0.81 12.10
C ALA A 65 -18.68 1.64 12.12
N TYR A 66 -18.25 2.10 13.30
CA TYR A 66 -17.00 2.84 13.49
C TYR A 66 -15.75 2.04 13.08
N LYS A 67 -15.68 0.73 13.40
CA LYS A 67 -14.61 -0.15 12.93
C LYS A 67 -14.60 -0.27 11.40
N ASN A 68 -15.76 -0.46 10.79
CA ASN A 68 -15.91 -0.54 9.33
C ASN A 68 -15.60 0.80 8.64
N GLU A 69 -15.89 1.93 9.29
CA GLU A 69 -15.57 3.26 8.79
C GLU A 69 -14.06 3.55 8.90
N LYS A 70 -13.43 3.26 10.05
CA LYS A 70 -11.97 3.32 10.19
C LYS A 70 -11.24 2.45 9.15
N LEU A 71 -11.72 1.23 8.89
CA LEU A 71 -11.19 0.34 7.85
C LEU A 71 -11.43 0.86 6.42
N LYS A 72 -12.40 1.76 6.19
CA LYS A 72 -12.53 2.48 4.92
C LYS A 72 -11.54 3.64 4.85
N THR A 73 -11.42 4.44 5.91
CA THR A 73 -10.45 5.54 5.99
C THR A 73 -9.02 5.05 5.77
N GLU A 74 -8.61 3.97 6.46
CA GLU A 74 -7.29 3.35 6.28
C GLU A 74 -7.04 2.89 4.84
N LYS A 75 -8.06 2.36 4.15
CA LYS A 75 -7.98 2.01 2.71
C LYS A 75 -7.94 3.24 1.81
N VAL A 76 -8.60 4.34 2.18
CA VAL A 76 -8.53 5.61 1.47
C VAL A 76 -7.15 6.25 1.64
N GLU A 77 -6.56 6.20 2.84
CA GLU A 77 -5.17 6.65 3.11
C GLU A 77 -4.16 5.82 2.29
N GLN A 78 -4.31 4.50 2.25
CA GLN A 78 -3.48 3.62 1.40
C GLN A 78 -3.61 3.98 -0.09
N LEU A 79 -4.84 4.24 -0.58
CA LEU A 79 -5.11 4.59 -1.97
C LEU A 79 -4.59 6.00 -2.31
N GLN A 80 -4.75 6.98 -1.41
CA GLN A 80 -4.19 8.32 -1.51
C GLN A 80 -2.67 8.29 -1.57
N LYS A 81 -2.03 7.49 -0.71
CA LYS A 81 -0.58 7.30 -0.74
C LYS A 81 -0.12 6.76 -2.10
N VAL A 82 -0.71 5.66 -2.57
CA VAL A 82 -0.37 5.08 -3.88
C VAL A 82 -0.63 6.07 -5.03
N LEU A 83 -1.70 6.87 -4.98
CA LEU A 83 -1.94 7.94 -5.95
C LEU A 83 -0.85 9.00 -5.90
N SER A 84 -0.45 9.48 -4.72
CA SER A 84 0.61 10.49 -4.57
C SER A 84 2.02 9.99 -4.94
N GLU A 85 2.25 8.67 -4.90
CA GLU A 85 3.50 8.05 -5.35
C GLU A 85 3.51 7.80 -6.88
N CYS A 86 2.35 7.52 -7.49
CA CYS A 86 2.22 7.24 -8.91
C CYS A 86 1.81 8.46 -9.77
N THR A 87 1.32 9.53 -9.16
CA THR A 87 0.74 10.72 -9.81
C THR A 87 1.19 11.98 -9.06
N PRO A 88 1.46 13.12 -9.73
CA PRO A 88 1.74 14.41 -9.09
C PRO A 88 0.54 15.05 -8.35
N VAL A 89 -0.44 14.28 -7.87
CA VAL A 89 -1.64 14.74 -7.17
C VAL A 89 -1.64 14.19 -5.74
N SER A 90 -1.45 15.09 -4.76
CA SER A 90 -1.25 14.73 -3.35
C SER A 90 -2.53 14.45 -2.56
N ASP A 91 -3.70 14.81 -3.10
CA ASP A 91 -4.98 14.68 -2.39
C ASP A 91 -6.15 14.29 -3.30
N LEU A 92 -7.09 13.50 -2.76
CA LEU A 92 -8.26 13.00 -3.49
C LEU A 92 -9.25 14.11 -3.88
N SER A 93 -9.13 15.32 -3.33
CA SER A 93 -9.96 16.47 -3.68
C SER A 93 -9.74 16.95 -5.12
N ASP A 94 -8.53 16.79 -5.68
CA ASP A 94 -8.18 17.28 -7.02
C ASP A 94 -8.30 16.19 -8.10
N VAL A 95 -9.55 15.81 -8.36
CA VAL A 95 -9.91 14.82 -9.39
C VAL A 95 -9.66 15.37 -10.81
N GLU A 96 -9.69 16.69 -11.01
CA GLU A 96 -9.50 17.31 -12.33
C GLU A 96 -8.03 17.27 -12.78
N SER A 97 -7.07 17.56 -11.88
CA SER A 97 -5.64 17.36 -12.18
C SER A 97 -5.30 15.89 -12.42
N LEU A 98 -5.92 14.96 -11.68
CA LEU A 98 -5.75 13.52 -11.90
C LEU A 98 -6.25 13.09 -13.30
N GLN A 99 -7.43 13.57 -13.71
CA GLN A 99 -7.97 13.32 -15.05
C GLN A 99 -7.11 13.95 -16.14
N SER A 100 -6.61 15.18 -15.93
CA SER A 100 -5.68 15.87 -16.83
C SER A 100 -4.36 15.10 -16.98
N TYR A 101 -3.78 14.62 -15.87
CA TYR A 101 -2.58 13.79 -15.89
C TYR A 101 -2.76 12.53 -16.74
N PHE A 102 -3.83 11.75 -16.52
CA PHE A 102 -4.10 10.56 -17.34
C PHE A 102 -4.36 10.91 -18.81
N GLY A 103 -5.00 12.04 -19.11
CA GLY A 103 -5.15 12.56 -20.46
C GLY A 103 -3.79 12.83 -21.14
N ASN A 104 -2.88 13.52 -20.44
CA ASN A 104 -1.54 13.84 -20.92
C ASN A 104 -0.65 12.59 -21.06
N VAL A 105 -0.79 11.61 -20.14
CA VAL A 105 -0.10 10.30 -20.24
C VAL A 105 -0.60 9.51 -21.45
N ASN A 106 -1.92 9.46 -21.69
CA ASN A 106 -2.48 8.79 -22.87
C ASN A 106 -2.02 9.46 -24.17
N GLN A 107 -2.06 10.80 -24.26
CA GLN A 107 -1.51 11.53 -25.41
C GLN A 107 -0.02 11.23 -25.63
N LYS A 108 0.78 11.17 -24.56
CA LYS A 108 2.21 10.79 -24.65
C LYS A 108 2.39 9.35 -25.11
N ILE A 109 1.54 8.42 -24.67
CA ILE A 109 1.52 7.02 -25.13
C ILE A 109 1.13 6.93 -26.61
N ASP A 110 0.14 7.68 -27.06
CA ASP A 110 -0.28 7.72 -28.47
C ASP A 110 0.80 8.33 -29.39
N ILE A 111 1.48 9.40 -28.94
CA ILE A 111 2.63 9.97 -29.64
C ILE A 111 3.80 8.97 -29.70
N LEU A 112 4.12 8.30 -28.59
CA LEU A 112 5.15 7.26 -28.56
C LEU A 112 4.80 6.06 -29.44
N ASN A 113 3.54 5.62 -29.45
CA ASN A 113 3.06 4.54 -30.32
C ASN A 113 3.08 4.94 -31.80
N GLY A 114 2.77 6.21 -32.11
CA GLY A 114 2.92 6.79 -33.45
C GLY A 114 4.38 6.81 -33.90
N GLU A 115 5.28 7.23 -33.02
CA GLU A 115 6.72 7.27 -33.29
C GLU A 115 7.32 5.87 -33.41
N VAL A 116 6.95 4.92 -32.55
CA VAL A 116 7.37 3.50 -32.67
C VAL A 116 6.87 2.90 -33.99
N LYS A 117 5.64 3.19 -34.43
CA LYS A 117 5.15 2.80 -35.77
C LYS A 117 5.97 3.45 -36.89
N ARG A 118 6.26 4.76 -36.80
CA ARG A 118 7.08 5.48 -37.78
C ARG A 118 8.48 4.88 -37.88
N LEU A 119 9.16 4.72 -36.75
CA LEU A 119 10.50 4.13 -36.65
C LEU A 119 10.52 2.64 -37.07
N THR A 120 9.44 1.89 -36.87
CA THR A 120 9.33 0.50 -37.36
C THR A 120 9.24 0.47 -38.89
N VAL A 121 8.41 1.35 -39.49
CA VAL A 121 8.33 1.50 -40.94
C VAL A 121 9.65 2.02 -41.52
N GLU A 122 10.29 2.98 -40.86
CA GLU A 122 11.58 3.55 -41.27
C GLU A 122 12.72 2.52 -41.19
N ASN A 123 12.82 1.75 -40.09
CA ASN A 123 13.76 0.63 -39.99
C ASN A 123 13.46 -0.49 -40.99
N SER A 124 12.18 -0.78 -41.29
CA SER A 124 11.83 -1.78 -42.32
C SER A 124 12.28 -1.35 -43.72
N LYS A 125 12.16 -0.05 -44.05
CA LYS A 125 12.66 0.53 -45.30
C LYS A 125 14.18 0.52 -45.33
N LEU A 126 14.84 1.02 -44.28
CA LEU A 126 16.31 1.00 -44.17
C LEU A 126 16.86 -0.43 -44.27
N SER A 127 16.20 -1.43 -43.66
CA SER A 127 16.57 -2.84 -43.80
C SER A 127 16.35 -3.37 -45.22
N GLN A 128 15.26 -2.97 -45.87
CA GLN A 128 14.98 -3.34 -47.27
C GLN A 128 15.94 -2.65 -48.25
N ASP A 129 16.42 -1.45 -47.93
CA ASP A 129 17.39 -0.70 -48.74
C ASP A 129 18.82 -1.20 -48.49
N LEU A 130 19.19 -1.55 -47.26
CA LEU A 130 20.40 -2.33 -46.95
C LEU A 130 20.43 -3.67 -47.69
N ALA A 131 19.29 -4.33 -47.85
CA ALA A 131 19.15 -5.55 -48.65
C ALA A 131 19.16 -5.32 -50.19
N LYS A 132 19.20 -4.06 -50.65
CA LYS A 132 19.42 -3.67 -52.06
C LYS A 132 20.83 -3.12 -52.33
N VAL A 133 21.61 -2.80 -51.29
CA VAL A 133 23.02 -2.44 -51.46
C VAL A 133 23.76 -3.69 -51.91
N ASP A 134 24.25 -3.68 -53.14
CA ASP A 134 24.97 -4.82 -53.70
C ASP A 134 26.25 -5.09 -52.87
N PRO A 135 26.50 -6.33 -52.40
CA PRO A 135 27.65 -6.62 -51.56
C PRO A 135 28.99 -6.34 -52.26
N GLN A 136 28.99 -6.26 -53.58
CA GLN A 136 30.15 -5.88 -54.39
C GLN A 136 30.56 -4.42 -54.17
N GLU A 137 29.61 -3.47 -54.09
CA GLU A 137 29.92 -2.05 -53.82
C GLU A 137 30.45 -1.85 -52.39
N LEU A 138 29.92 -2.62 -51.43
CA LEU A 138 30.41 -2.59 -50.05
C LEU A 138 31.86 -3.13 -49.95
N GLU A 139 32.26 -4.04 -50.83
CA GLU A 139 33.59 -4.65 -50.81
C GLU A 139 34.63 -3.88 -51.66
N THR A 140 34.22 -3.17 -52.72
CA THR A 140 35.11 -2.22 -53.43
C THR A 140 35.46 -1.03 -52.52
N VAL A 141 34.46 -0.39 -51.90
CA VAL A 141 34.68 0.75 -51.00
C VAL A 141 35.56 0.39 -49.80
N LYS A 142 35.44 -0.83 -49.26
CA LYS A 142 36.36 -1.33 -48.21
C LYS A 142 37.81 -1.45 -48.71
N LYS A 143 38.04 -1.98 -49.91
CA LYS A 143 39.39 -2.15 -50.48
C LYS A 143 40.04 -0.81 -50.87
N GLU A 144 39.25 0.21 -51.21
CA GLU A 144 39.74 1.57 -51.40
C GLU A 144 40.04 2.26 -50.06
N LEU A 145 39.22 2.03 -49.03
CA LEU A 145 39.48 2.53 -47.68
C LEU A 145 40.76 1.91 -47.09
N GLU A 146 40.96 0.59 -47.20
CA GLU A 146 42.19 -0.07 -46.72
C GLU A 146 43.45 0.46 -47.41
N LYS A 147 43.41 0.72 -48.73
CA LYS A 147 44.53 1.34 -49.46
C LYS A 147 44.84 2.76 -48.95
N SER A 148 43.83 3.62 -48.86
CA SER A 148 44.03 5.01 -48.40
C SER A 148 44.52 5.08 -46.95
N VAL A 149 44.14 4.13 -46.09
CA VAL A 149 44.68 4.00 -44.72
C VAL A 149 46.16 3.61 -44.74
N ALA A 150 46.58 2.67 -45.60
CA ALA A 150 47.99 2.29 -45.73
C ALA A 150 48.86 3.46 -46.24
N GLU A 151 48.40 4.17 -47.29
CA GLU A 151 49.08 5.35 -47.84
C GLU A 151 49.24 6.46 -46.78
N VAL A 152 48.23 6.69 -45.95
CA VAL A 152 48.30 7.65 -44.83
C VAL A 152 49.22 7.18 -43.70
N GLU A 153 49.37 5.87 -43.48
CA GLU A 153 50.30 5.35 -42.47
C GLU A 153 51.76 5.45 -42.93
N ASP A 154 52.04 5.19 -44.21
CA ASP A 154 53.38 5.36 -44.76
C ASP A 154 53.80 6.83 -44.86
N ALA A 155 52.89 7.72 -45.27
CA ALA A 155 53.12 9.17 -45.21
C ALA A 155 53.41 9.66 -43.77
N LYS A 156 52.80 9.07 -42.74
CA LYS A 156 53.14 9.36 -41.33
C LYS A 156 54.54 8.90 -40.94
N LYS A 157 55.00 7.76 -41.45
CA LYS A 157 56.37 7.26 -41.22
C LYS A 157 57.40 8.21 -41.83
N GLU A 158 57.15 8.67 -43.07
CA GLU A 158 58.00 9.63 -43.79
C GLU A 158 58.06 11.01 -43.10
N VAL A 159 56.91 11.55 -42.67
CA VAL A 159 56.85 12.77 -41.84
C VAL A 159 57.58 12.58 -40.50
N GLY A 160 57.51 11.39 -39.91
CA GLY A 160 58.27 11.02 -38.70
C GLY A 160 59.78 11.10 -38.91
N THR A 161 60.30 10.53 -40.00
CA THR A 161 61.74 10.62 -40.35
C THR A 161 62.18 12.05 -40.64
N LEU A 162 61.40 12.83 -41.40
CA LEU A 162 61.71 14.24 -41.68
C LEU A 162 61.70 15.09 -40.40
N THR A 163 60.82 14.79 -39.44
CA THR A 163 60.79 15.48 -38.14
C THR A 163 62.03 15.18 -37.30
N GLN A 164 62.54 13.93 -37.35
CA GLN A 164 63.80 13.57 -36.69
C GLN A 164 65.00 14.26 -37.36
N GLU A 165 65.04 14.33 -38.69
CA GLU A 165 66.11 15.02 -39.42
C GLU A 165 66.12 16.54 -39.15
N ILE A 166 64.94 17.18 -39.12
CA ILE A 166 64.81 18.58 -38.69
C ILE A 166 65.29 18.77 -37.24
N SER A 167 65.05 17.81 -36.34
CA SER A 167 65.55 17.87 -34.96
C SER A 167 67.09 17.84 -34.90
N THR A 168 67.75 16.94 -35.63
CA THR A 168 69.22 16.86 -35.65
C THR A 168 69.86 18.07 -36.33
N GLN A 169 69.24 18.60 -37.40
CA GLN A 169 69.69 19.84 -38.03
C GLN A 169 69.59 21.05 -37.07
N ASN A 170 68.52 21.16 -36.27
CA ASN A 170 68.39 22.22 -35.27
C ASN A 170 69.44 22.10 -34.15
N GLN A 171 69.71 20.90 -33.63
CA GLN A 171 70.79 20.67 -32.66
C GLN A 171 72.17 21.06 -33.23
N LEU A 172 72.42 20.77 -34.51
CA LEU A 172 73.64 21.18 -35.20
C LEU A 172 73.73 22.71 -35.32
N ILE A 173 72.63 23.39 -35.66
CA ILE A 173 72.54 24.87 -35.70
C ILE A 173 72.81 25.49 -34.33
N GLU A 174 72.28 24.93 -33.24
CA GLU A 174 72.60 25.40 -31.88
C GLU A 174 74.08 25.20 -31.51
N SER A 175 74.69 24.08 -31.94
CA SER A 175 76.12 23.84 -31.74
C SER A 175 76.99 24.88 -32.48
N PHE A 176 76.64 25.24 -33.72
CA PHE A 176 77.31 26.30 -34.46
C PHE A 176 77.08 27.68 -33.85
N LYS A 177 75.86 27.97 -33.37
CA LYS A 177 75.52 29.23 -32.69
C LYS A 177 76.35 29.43 -31.42
N SER A 178 76.52 28.37 -30.62
CA SER A 178 77.41 28.38 -29.46
C SER A 178 78.88 28.60 -29.87
N LYS A 179 79.33 27.98 -30.96
CA LYS A 179 80.69 28.15 -31.51
C LYS A 179 80.97 29.59 -31.97
N ILE A 180 79.99 30.25 -32.59
CA ILE A 180 80.06 31.66 -32.99
C ILE A 180 80.13 32.57 -31.77
N GLN A 181 79.36 32.28 -30.72
CA GLN A 181 79.37 33.05 -29.48
C GLN A 181 80.68 32.91 -28.69
N GLU A 182 81.30 31.72 -28.71
CA GLU A 182 82.62 31.44 -28.12
C GLU A 182 83.76 32.18 -28.86
N LEU A 183 83.66 32.32 -30.18
CA LEU A 183 84.61 33.07 -31.00
C LEU A 183 84.48 34.61 -30.86
N ALA A 184 83.36 35.11 -30.35
CA ALA A 184 83.09 36.55 -30.20
C ALA A 184 83.72 37.17 -28.93
N SER A 185 84.31 36.37 -28.03
CA SER A 185 84.78 36.82 -26.72
C SER A 185 86.30 36.71 -26.52
N ALA A 186 87.08 37.44 -27.33
CA ALA A 186 88.50 37.73 -27.08
C ALA A 186 88.82 39.21 -27.42
N PRO A 187 89.57 39.96 -26.59
CA PRO A 187 89.69 41.42 -26.71
C PRO A 187 90.96 41.93 -27.42
N ILE A 188 91.15 43.26 -27.40
CA ILE A 188 92.29 44.09 -27.91
C ILE A 188 92.13 44.54 -29.38
N SER A 189 92.39 45.78 -29.82
CA SER A 189 92.26 47.16 -29.27
C SER A 189 92.78 48.16 -30.33
N ALA A 190 92.29 49.41 -30.35
CA ALA A 190 92.91 50.59 -31.03
C ALA A 190 92.97 50.55 -32.59
N GLU A 191 92.99 51.66 -33.35
CA GLU A 191 92.71 53.10 -33.08
C GLU A 191 92.29 53.81 -34.40
N ASN A 192 91.20 54.61 -34.42
CA ASN A 192 91.10 56.09 -34.36
C ASN A 192 91.36 56.91 -35.65
N ALA A 193 90.34 57.72 -36.05
CA ALA A 193 90.38 59.03 -36.76
C ALA A 193 89.00 59.35 -37.41
N THR A 194 88.35 60.53 -37.36
CA THR A 194 88.48 61.81 -36.60
C THR A 194 87.14 62.59 -36.66
N THR A 195 86.96 63.64 -35.82
CA THR A 195 85.89 64.69 -35.69
C THR A 195 84.71 64.36 -34.73
N GLN A 196 84.48 65.05 -33.59
CA GLN A 196 84.28 66.49 -33.21
C GLN A 196 82.81 66.98 -33.39
N SER A 197 82.10 67.61 -32.42
CA SER A 197 82.45 68.10 -31.06
C SER A 197 81.24 68.38 -30.12
N GLN A 198 81.46 68.26 -28.80
CA GLN A 198 80.92 69.06 -27.66
C GLN A 198 79.46 68.98 -27.11
N GLU A 199 79.37 69.38 -25.83
CA GLU A 199 78.28 69.48 -24.82
C GLU A 199 77.30 70.69 -25.03
N PRO A 200 76.21 70.94 -24.22
CA PRO A 200 75.95 70.56 -22.81
C PRO A 200 74.49 70.11 -22.46
N THR A 201 74.02 70.39 -21.22
CA THR A 201 73.06 69.61 -20.40
C THR A 201 71.69 70.27 -20.08
N GLU A 202 70.73 69.41 -19.66
CA GLU A 202 69.47 69.67 -18.91
C GLU A 202 68.32 70.49 -19.57
N PRO A 203 67.02 70.26 -19.21
CA PRO A 203 66.34 69.11 -18.59
C PRO A 203 65.20 68.56 -19.53
N ALA A 204 64.07 67.90 -19.19
CA ALA A 204 63.35 67.63 -17.93
C ALA A 204 62.38 66.40 -17.98
N GLN A 205 61.48 66.35 -16.99
CA GLN A 205 60.43 65.38 -16.59
C GLN A 205 59.06 65.55 -17.32
N ALA A 206 57.97 64.80 -17.05
CA ALA A 206 57.72 63.37 -16.71
C ALA A 206 56.18 63.09 -16.55
N ASN A 207 55.79 61.81 -16.59
CA ASN A 207 54.59 61.19 -15.98
C ASN A 207 53.14 61.72 -16.17
N ALA A 208 52.35 60.90 -16.89
CA ALA A 208 51.19 60.15 -16.38
C ALA A 208 49.87 60.81 -15.87
N SER A 209 48.78 60.36 -16.52
CA SER A 209 47.54 59.83 -15.92
C SER A 209 46.34 60.74 -15.52
N GLN A 210 45.15 60.16 -15.77
CA GLN A 210 43.83 60.32 -15.12
C GLN A 210 42.89 61.54 -15.37
N SER A 211 41.74 61.18 -15.96
CA SER A 211 40.34 61.50 -15.56
C SER A 211 39.77 62.93 -15.52
N SER A 212 38.78 63.14 -16.41
CA SER A 212 37.47 63.79 -16.14
C SER A 212 37.42 65.30 -15.86
N GLY A 213 36.21 65.90 -15.85
CA GLY A 213 36.02 67.29 -15.35
C GLY A 213 35.41 68.32 -16.32
N SER A 214 34.38 67.95 -17.07
CA SER A 214 33.57 68.83 -17.93
C SER A 214 33.17 70.21 -17.36
N SER A 215 33.24 71.30 -18.15
CA SER A 215 32.23 72.38 -18.14
C SER A 215 32.27 73.36 -19.33
N LYS A 216 31.14 73.43 -20.05
CA LYS A 216 30.36 74.62 -20.53
C LYS A 216 31.12 75.98 -20.68
N LYS A 217 30.83 76.82 -21.69
CA LYS A 217 29.46 77.30 -22.03
C LYS A 217 29.41 78.19 -23.31
N LYS A 218 28.39 77.98 -24.18
CA LYS A 218 27.67 79.00 -25.01
C LYS A 218 28.43 79.77 -26.13
N ASN A 219 27.83 80.20 -27.26
CA ASN A 219 26.51 79.92 -27.90
C ASN A 219 26.40 80.55 -29.32
N GLN A 220 25.29 80.27 -30.03
CA GLN A 220 24.72 80.95 -31.23
C GLN A 220 25.25 80.45 -32.60
N LYS A 221 24.45 80.33 -33.69
CA LYS A 221 22.99 80.59 -33.88
C LYS A 221 22.44 79.86 -35.14
N LYS A 222 21.30 79.13 -35.02
CA LYS A 222 20.15 79.00 -35.99
C LYS A 222 20.44 78.45 -37.43
N LYS A 223 19.54 77.76 -38.16
CA LYS A 223 18.14 77.28 -37.95
C LYS A 223 17.74 76.18 -38.99
N LYS A 224 16.81 75.28 -38.59
CA LYS A 224 15.63 74.65 -39.29
C LYS A 224 15.51 74.69 -40.85
N ALA A 225 14.87 73.73 -41.55
CA ALA A 225 13.97 72.58 -41.24
C ALA A 225 14.15 71.45 -42.31
N LYS A 226 13.74 70.16 -42.23
CA LYS A 226 12.81 69.30 -41.45
C LYS A 226 11.51 68.90 -42.21
N ASN A 227 11.12 67.60 -42.12
CA ASN A 227 9.89 66.92 -42.60
C ASN A 227 9.78 66.65 -44.14
N SER A 228 9.08 65.61 -44.66
CA SER A 228 8.63 64.32 -44.08
C SER A 228 8.08 63.33 -45.15
N ASN A 229 8.18 62.02 -44.87
CA ASN A 229 7.20 60.93 -45.12
C ASN A 229 6.72 60.43 -46.51
N ASN A 230 6.49 59.10 -46.52
CA ASN A 230 5.45 58.28 -47.21
C ASN A 230 5.65 57.73 -48.65
N ASN A 231 5.79 56.38 -48.68
CA ASN A 231 5.01 55.35 -49.39
C ASN A 231 4.76 55.32 -50.92
N ASP A 232 5.10 54.14 -51.46
CA ASP A 232 4.32 53.22 -52.32
C ASP A 232 4.27 53.29 -53.86
N ASN A 233 4.35 52.07 -54.40
CA ASN A 233 3.81 51.49 -55.65
C ASN A 233 4.29 51.92 -57.06
N SER A 234 5.04 50.99 -57.67
CA SER A 234 4.65 50.18 -58.85
C SER A 234 4.38 50.80 -60.24
N GLN A 235 4.94 50.08 -61.25
CA GLN A 235 4.45 49.96 -62.64
C GLN A 235 4.54 51.21 -63.56
N ASN A 236 4.55 51.12 -64.90
CA ASN A 236 5.00 50.06 -65.85
C ASN A 236 5.09 50.65 -67.29
N GLN A 237 5.95 50.07 -68.14
CA GLN A 237 5.86 50.00 -69.63
C GLN A 237 5.80 51.24 -70.55
N SER A 238 6.19 50.96 -71.81
CA SER A 238 5.91 51.67 -73.08
C SER A 238 6.49 53.08 -73.28
N ASN A 239 7.34 53.34 -74.30
CA ASN A 239 7.22 53.25 -75.78
C ASN A 239 6.58 54.48 -76.45
N ILE A 240 6.71 54.55 -77.78
CA ILE A 240 6.25 55.60 -78.74
C ILE A 240 7.34 56.67 -79.02
N SER A 241 7.71 56.98 -80.28
CA SER A 241 7.52 56.29 -81.57
C SER A 241 8.30 56.95 -82.73
N ASN A 242 8.72 56.15 -83.72
CA ASN A 242 8.74 56.46 -85.18
C ASN A 242 9.61 57.67 -85.65
N ALA A 243 9.88 57.93 -86.94
CA ALA A 243 9.35 57.38 -88.21
C ALA A 243 10.46 57.40 -89.32
N VAL A 244 10.52 56.44 -90.26
CA VAL A 244 10.03 56.52 -91.68
C VAL A 244 10.93 57.37 -92.61
N THR A 245 11.38 56.96 -93.81
CA THR A 245 11.38 55.70 -94.63
C THR A 245 12.68 55.71 -95.51
N SER A 246 12.93 55.06 -96.66
CA SER A 246 12.17 54.29 -97.68
C SER A 246 13.11 53.28 -98.41
N GLU A 247 12.71 52.04 -98.73
CA GLU A 247 12.01 51.52 -99.94
C GLU A 247 12.93 51.22 -101.17
N THR A 248 12.89 50.04 -101.83
CA THR A 248 12.29 48.72 -101.47
C THR A 248 13.25 47.53 -101.72
N GLN A 249 13.32 46.73 -102.81
CA GLN A 249 12.60 46.66 -104.11
C GLN A 249 12.27 45.20 -104.52
N SER A 250 12.88 44.64 -105.59
CA SER A 250 12.55 43.34 -106.23
C SER A 250 13.82 42.75 -106.91
N GLU A 251 13.92 41.50 -107.39
CA GLU A 251 12.90 40.49 -107.76
C GLU A 251 13.42 39.02 -107.69
N ALA A 252 12.59 38.04 -108.08
CA ALA A 252 12.71 36.57 -107.92
C ALA A 252 13.59 35.87 -109.01
N PRO A 253 13.68 34.51 -109.16
CA PRO A 253 13.01 33.40 -108.42
C PRO A 253 13.83 32.08 -108.14
N ALA A 254 13.16 31.14 -107.45
CA ALA A 254 13.17 29.66 -107.62
C ALA A 254 14.36 28.73 -107.20
N SER A 255 14.04 27.88 -106.21
CA SER A 255 14.33 26.42 -106.07
C SER A 255 15.73 25.84 -105.75
N GLU A 256 15.68 24.72 -105.01
CA GLU A 256 16.74 23.79 -104.55
C GLU A 256 17.38 22.96 -105.70
N PRO A 257 18.49 22.18 -105.53
CA PRO A 257 19.05 21.68 -104.25
C PRO A 257 20.60 21.60 -104.07
N SER A 258 21.01 21.49 -102.80
CA SER A 258 22.06 20.61 -102.21
C SER A 258 23.54 20.60 -102.70
N GLN A 259 24.45 20.55 -101.70
CA GLN A 259 25.81 19.96 -101.72
C GLN A 259 26.91 20.52 -102.66
N THR A 260 27.66 21.53 -102.18
CA THR A 260 29.09 21.43 -101.74
C THR A 260 29.63 22.80 -101.27
N ALA A 261 29.52 23.09 -99.98
CA ALA A 261 29.70 24.45 -99.44
C ALA A 261 31.12 24.78 -98.92
N LYS A 262 32.18 24.61 -99.73
CA LYS A 262 33.55 25.03 -99.34
C LYS A 262 34.37 25.78 -100.40
N ASP A 263 34.24 25.46 -101.70
CA ASP A 263 35.19 25.96 -102.71
C ASP A 263 34.80 27.34 -103.31
N ILE A 264 33.57 27.79 -103.07
CA ILE A 264 33.00 29.01 -103.68
C ILE A 264 33.54 30.30 -103.03
N THR A 265 33.92 30.28 -101.75
CA THR A 265 34.39 31.48 -101.03
C THR A 265 35.78 31.95 -101.44
N GLU A 266 36.68 31.03 -101.83
CA GLU A 266 37.98 31.41 -102.40
C GLU A 266 37.84 31.88 -103.86
N ALA A 267 36.96 31.25 -104.63
CA ALA A 267 36.64 31.69 -106.00
C ALA A 267 36.10 33.14 -106.04
N ILE A 268 35.18 33.50 -105.12
CA ILE A 268 34.64 34.88 -105.02
C ILE A 268 35.74 35.89 -104.64
N THR A 269 36.60 35.57 -103.67
CA THR A 269 37.65 36.50 -103.21
C THR A 269 38.81 36.64 -104.19
N LEU A 270 39.06 35.65 -105.05
CA LEU A 270 39.97 35.78 -106.20
C LEU A 270 39.34 36.58 -107.35
N ARG A 271 38.04 36.40 -107.62
CA ARG A 271 37.33 37.14 -108.67
C ARG A 271 37.25 38.63 -108.39
N VAL A 272 36.90 39.02 -107.15
CA VAL A 272 36.92 40.43 -106.71
C VAL A 272 38.32 41.06 -106.87
N LYS A 273 39.39 40.31 -106.61
CA LYS A 273 40.78 40.79 -106.83
C LYS A 273 41.11 40.96 -108.32
N LEU A 274 40.64 40.04 -109.17
CA LEU A 274 40.77 40.15 -110.62
C LEU A 274 40.05 41.41 -111.12
N ASP A 275 38.80 41.62 -110.70
CA ASP A 275 37.98 42.75 -111.10
C ASP A 275 38.58 44.10 -110.63
N THR A 276 39.17 44.16 -109.44
CA THR A 276 39.92 45.37 -109.02
C THR A 276 41.18 45.61 -109.85
N LEU A 277 41.91 44.56 -110.23
CA LEU A 277 43.14 44.70 -111.01
C LEU A 277 42.84 45.08 -112.47
N GLN A 278 41.72 44.59 -113.01
CA GLN A 278 41.15 45.01 -114.29
C GLN A 278 40.79 46.50 -114.26
N ALA A 279 40.11 46.96 -113.21
CA ALA A 279 39.70 48.35 -113.06
C ALA A 279 40.88 49.33 -112.90
N ASP A 280 42.03 48.89 -112.38
CA ASP A 280 43.25 49.72 -112.33
C ASP A 280 44.06 49.66 -113.62
N TYR A 281 44.01 48.54 -114.37
CA TYR A 281 44.56 48.46 -115.73
C TYR A 281 43.84 49.41 -116.70
N ASP A 282 42.51 49.45 -116.67
CA ASP A 282 41.72 50.32 -117.57
C ASP A 282 41.91 51.82 -117.25
N LYS A 283 42.12 52.20 -115.99
CA LYS A 283 42.53 53.58 -115.62
C LYS A 283 43.90 53.93 -116.21
N LEU A 284 44.89 53.06 -116.01
CA LEU A 284 46.25 53.27 -116.50
C LEU A 284 46.31 53.37 -118.04
N LYS A 285 45.38 52.70 -118.74
CA LYS A 285 45.20 52.82 -120.19
C LYS A 285 44.66 54.19 -120.61
N VAL A 286 43.65 54.73 -119.91
CA VAL A 286 43.12 56.09 -120.16
C VAL A 286 44.21 57.15 -119.95
N ASP A 287 45.01 57.02 -118.90
CA ASP A 287 46.14 57.92 -118.65
C ASP A 287 47.21 57.84 -119.77
N TYR A 288 47.49 56.63 -120.28
CA TYR A 288 48.43 56.44 -121.39
C TYR A 288 47.96 57.08 -122.70
N GLU A 289 46.67 56.98 -123.03
CA GLU A 289 46.07 57.62 -124.21
C GLU A 289 46.11 59.16 -124.10
N SER A 290 45.97 59.72 -122.89
CA SER A 290 46.14 61.16 -122.64
C SER A 290 47.59 61.67 -122.84
N LEU A 291 48.59 60.80 -122.68
CA LEU A 291 50.01 61.11 -122.87
C LEU A 291 50.46 60.99 -124.35
N ALA A 292 49.64 60.40 -125.22
CA ALA A 292 49.91 60.28 -126.65
C ALA A 292 49.65 61.60 -127.40
N THR A 293 48.55 62.29 -127.10
CA THR A 293 48.12 63.53 -127.78
C THR A 293 49.14 64.67 -127.60
N THR A 294 49.63 64.87 -126.38
CA THR A 294 50.62 65.91 -126.04
C THR A 294 51.98 65.73 -126.74
N LYS A 295 52.30 64.52 -127.22
CA LYS A 295 53.49 64.27 -128.06
C LYS A 295 53.32 64.74 -129.51
N GLU A 296 52.10 64.73 -130.04
CA GLU A 296 51.86 65.08 -131.46
C GLU A 296 51.92 66.60 -131.69
N GLU A 297 51.57 67.40 -130.69
CA GLU A 297 51.63 68.86 -130.74
C GLU A 297 53.09 69.38 -130.76
N LEU A 298 53.96 68.77 -129.93
CA LEU A 298 55.40 69.09 -129.92
C LEU A 298 56.13 68.78 -131.23
N ALA A 299 55.63 67.84 -132.04
CA ALA A 299 56.20 67.53 -133.35
C ALA A 299 55.94 68.66 -134.36
N LYS A 300 54.74 69.27 -134.33
CA LYS A 300 54.29 70.27 -135.31
C LYS A 300 55.06 71.59 -135.17
N LEU A 301 55.37 72.01 -133.94
CA LEU A 301 56.15 73.24 -133.68
C LEU A 301 57.62 73.15 -134.17
N LYS A 302 58.18 71.94 -134.26
CA LYS A 302 59.61 71.71 -134.55
C LYS A 302 59.98 71.81 -136.03
N ILE A 303 59.00 71.76 -136.93
CA ILE A 303 59.22 71.82 -138.39
C ILE A 303 59.32 73.28 -138.87
N ALA A 304 58.50 74.19 -138.31
CA ALA A 304 58.38 75.58 -138.77
C ALA A 304 59.64 76.44 -138.58
N ILE A 305 60.58 76.04 -137.71
CA ILE A 305 61.80 76.82 -137.43
C ILE A 305 62.88 76.61 -138.50
N LYS A 306 62.94 75.45 -139.16
CA LYS A 306 64.03 75.13 -140.08
C LYS A 306 64.00 75.90 -141.40
N THR A 307 62.82 76.33 -141.86
CA THR A 307 62.63 76.94 -143.19
C THR A 307 62.91 78.44 -143.24
N LYS A 308 63.73 78.98 -142.31
CA LYS A 308 64.05 80.41 -142.23
C LYS A 308 65.54 80.75 -142.17
N ASP A 309 66.42 79.80 -141.86
CA ASP A 309 67.87 80.04 -141.84
C ASP A 309 68.50 79.97 -143.26
N GLU A 310 67.92 79.18 -144.17
CA GLU A 310 68.48 78.91 -145.51
C GLU A 310 68.42 80.10 -146.49
N GLU A 311 67.66 81.15 -146.17
CA GLU A 311 67.47 82.33 -147.05
C GLU A 311 68.57 83.40 -146.92
N LEU A 312 69.38 83.39 -145.85
CA LEU A 312 70.29 84.50 -145.52
C LEU A 312 71.71 84.38 -146.10
N GLU A 313 72.18 83.18 -146.44
CA GLU A 313 73.57 82.96 -146.89
C GLU A 313 73.83 83.54 -148.30
N ASN A 314 72.86 83.42 -149.20
CA ASN A 314 73.02 83.64 -150.65
C ASN A 314 73.27 85.09 -151.11
N VAL A 315 73.14 86.10 -150.23
CA VAL A 315 73.23 87.52 -150.62
C VAL A 315 74.66 88.08 -150.49
N ARG A 316 75.57 87.38 -149.79
CA ARG A 316 76.82 87.98 -149.32
C ARG A 316 77.97 88.02 -150.33
N ASP A 317 77.95 87.17 -151.37
CA ASP A 317 79.10 86.96 -152.26
C ASP A 317 79.16 87.88 -153.50
N MET A 318 78.06 88.52 -153.90
CA MET A 318 78.01 89.19 -155.22
C MET A 318 78.74 90.54 -155.33
N LEU A 319 79.12 91.18 -154.21
CA LEU A 319 79.58 92.58 -154.20
C LEU A 319 81.12 92.79 -154.21
N ARG A 320 81.92 91.72 -154.33
CA ARG A 320 83.39 91.80 -154.10
C ARG A 320 84.25 92.11 -155.33
N ASN A 321 83.71 92.05 -156.56
CA ASN A 321 84.53 91.81 -157.76
C ASN A 321 84.62 92.95 -158.80
N VAL A 322 84.22 94.20 -158.50
CA VAL A 322 84.21 95.31 -159.50
C VAL A 322 84.81 96.61 -158.94
N GLY A 323 86.02 96.53 -158.38
CA GLY A 323 86.68 97.67 -157.70
C GLY A 323 88.12 97.96 -158.10
N ASN A 324 88.63 97.35 -159.18
CA ASN A 324 90.08 97.27 -159.44
C ASN A 324 90.57 98.01 -160.70
N ASP A 325 89.67 98.53 -161.53
CA ASP A 325 89.96 98.96 -162.91
C ASP A 325 90.02 100.49 -163.08
N LEU A 326 90.93 101.18 -162.36
CA LEU A 326 91.11 102.63 -162.53
C LEU A 326 92.55 103.13 -162.25
N VAL A 327 93.54 102.54 -162.92
CA VAL A 327 94.96 102.99 -162.86
C VAL A 327 95.54 103.30 -164.26
N ASP A 328 95.14 102.59 -165.31
CA ASP A 328 95.78 102.66 -166.64
C ASP A 328 95.26 103.80 -167.56
N ALA A 329 95.11 105.01 -167.02
CA ALA A 329 94.92 106.23 -167.80
C ALA A 329 95.34 107.51 -167.03
N GLN A 330 96.14 108.44 -167.57
CA GLN A 330 96.94 108.38 -168.79
C GLN A 330 98.08 109.40 -168.75
N ASP A 331 99.32 108.95 -168.86
CA ASP A 331 100.51 109.80 -168.86
C ASP A 331 100.74 110.41 -170.27
N LYS A 332 100.49 111.72 -170.46
CA LYS A 332 101.15 112.66 -171.41
C LYS A 332 100.38 113.98 -171.62
N LEU A 333 100.82 115.06 -170.94
CA LEU A 333 101.32 116.27 -171.60
C LEU A 333 101.88 117.29 -170.58
N LYS A 334 103.08 117.79 -170.84
CA LYS A 334 103.69 118.95 -170.17
C LYS A 334 103.92 120.03 -171.22
N SER A 335 103.71 121.32 -170.88
CA SER A 335 104.50 122.49 -171.34
C SER A 335 103.71 123.80 -171.40
N ASN A 336 103.52 124.48 -170.27
CA ASN A 336 104.04 125.85 -170.10
C ASN A 336 104.11 126.24 -168.61
N ARG A 337 104.66 127.42 -168.28
CA ARG A 337 105.40 127.63 -167.04
C ARG A 337 104.77 128.65 -166.06
N GLU A 338 104.74 128.28 -164.78
CA GLU A 338 104.54 129.09 -163.54
C GLU A 338 103.32 130.03 -163.54
N VAL A 339 102.15 129.70 -162.98
CA VAL A 339 101.72 128.60 -162.07
C VAL A 339 102.39 128.64 -160.68
N ALA A 340 101.68 129.14 -159.65
CA ALA A 340 102.17 129.14 -158.26
C ALA A 340 101.08 129.22 -157.15
N SER A 341 100.01 130.01 -157.34
CA SER A 341 99.13 130.45 -156.25
C SER A 341 98.05 129.44 -155.84
N GLU A 342 97.16 129.06 -156.76
CA GLU A 342 95.89 128.38 -156.43
C GLU A 342 96.06 126.95 -155.89
N VAL A 343 97.14 126.28 -156.25
CA VAL A 343 97.44 124.89 -155.85
C VAL A 343 97.75 124.76 -154.35
N ASN A 344 98.26 125.79 -153.68
CA ASN A 344 98.59 125.71 -152.25
C ASN A 344 97.34 125.70 -151.35
N ASN A 345 96.30 126.48 -151.69
CA ASN A 345 95.11 126.61 -150.85
C ASN A 345 94.32 125.29 -150.79
N LEU A 346 94.06 124.66 -151.93
CA LEU A 346 93.36 123.37 -151.99
C LEU A 346 94.16 122.23 -151.33
N LYS A 347 95.48 122.34 -151.28
CA LYS A 347 96.35 121.32 -150.66
C LYS A 347 96.30 121.36 -149.13
N LEU A 348 96.17 122.56 -148.53
CA LEU A 348 96.01 122.72 -147.08
C LEU A 348 94.65 122.20 -146.59
N GLU A 349 93.58 122.36 -147.38
CA GLU A 349 92.24 121.84 -147.06
C GLU A 349 92.18 120.30 -147.13
N LEU A 350 92.88 119.70 -148.10
CA LEU A 350 92.99 118.24 -148.20
C LEU A 350 93.78 117.61 -147.05
N GLU A 351 94.79 118.30 -146.52
CA GLU A 351 95.59 117.83 -145.39
C GLU A 351 94.85 117.96 -144.05
N SER A 352 94.08 119.03 -143.84
CA SER A 352 93.28 119.21 -142.62
C SER A 352 92.16 118.16 -142.50
N LEU A 353 91.49 117.83 -143.62
CA LEU A 353 90.53 116.72 -143.68
C LEU A 353 91.19 115.37 -143.39
N ARG A 354 92.44 115.14 -143.84
CA ARG A 354 93.19 113.92 -143.52
C ARG A 354 93.51 113.81 -142.02
N SER A 355 93.94 114.89 -141.36
CA SER A 355 94.19 114.88 -139.92
C SER A 355 92.91 114.56 -139.14
N ASN A 356 91.81 115.26 -139.43
CA ASN A 356 90.52 115.05 -138.76
C ASN A 356 90.02 113.60 -138.91
N ASN A 357 90.19 112.99 -140.09
CA ASN A 357 89.76 111.61 -140.31
C ASN A 357 90.70 110.59 -139.62
N SER A 358 92.00 110.89 -139.52
CA SER A 358 92.97 110.14 -138.71
C SER A 358 92.57 110.11 -137.23
N ASP A 359 92.16 111.26 -136.69
CA ASP A 359 91.93 111.39 -135.25
C ASP A 359 90.55 110.85 -134.84
N ASN A 360 89.56 110.96 -135.73
CA ASN A 360 88.30 110.22 -135.61
C ASN A 360 88.55 108.70 -135.58
N LEU A 361 89.38 108.16 -136.49
CA LEU A 361 89.67 106.71 -136.54
C LEU A 361 90.27 106.20 -135.22
N LYS A 362 91.28 106.89 -134.68
CA LYS A 362 91.88 106.57 -133.36
C LYS A 362 90.84 106.60 -132.23
N SER A 363 89.89 107.52 -132.27
CA SER A 363 88.82 107.61 -131.27
C SER A 363 87.85 106.42 -131.31
N TYR A 364 87.62 105.84 -132.49
CA TYR A 364 86.84 104.61 -132.64
C TYR A 364 87.64 103.38 -132.20
N GLU A 365 88.93 103.29 -132.53
CA GLU A 365 89.81 102.21 -132.04
C GLU A 365 89.87 102.17 -130.50
N LEU A 366 89.98 103.33 -129.85
CA LEU A 366 89.94 103.44 -128.39
C LEU A 366 88.60 102.94 -127.82
N LYS A 367 87.46 103.41 -128.34
CA LYS A 367 86.13 102.92 -127.91
C LYS A 367 85.93 101.43 -128.16
N GLN A 368 86.48 100.89 -129.24
CA GLN A 368 86.38 99.46 -129.54
C GLN A 368 87.30 98.63 -128.63
N SER A 369 88.43 99.18 -128.17
CA SER A 369 89.24 98.61 -127.09
C SER A 369 88.51 98.65 -125.74
N GLU A 370 87.87 99.77 -125.39
CA GLU A 370 87.07 99.92 -124.17
C GLU A 370 85.90 98.93 -124.11
N LEU A 371 85.08 98.83 -125.18
CA LEU A 371 84.00 97.84 -125.26
C LEU A 371 84.53 96.40 -125.16
N ASN A 372 85.66 96.07 -125.79
CA ASN A 372 86.25 94.73 -125.67
C ASN A 372 86.72 94.42 -124.24
N ASN A 373 87.22 95.41 -123.51
CA ASN A 373 87.59 95.25 -122.10
C ASN A 373 86.35 95.10 -121.20
N GLU A 374 85.27 95.83 -121.48
CA GLU A 374 84.00 95.73 -120.74
C GLU A 374 83.26 94.42 -121.03
N ILE A 375 83.20 93.97 -122.28
CA ILE A 375 82.76 92.61 -122.65
C ILE A 375 83.66 91.56 -121.97
N GLY A 376 84.96 91.81 -121.89
CA GLY A 376 85.94 90.96 -121.20
C GLY A 376 85.77 90.89 -119.68
N SER A 377 85.22 91.93 -119.04
CA SER A 377 84.90 91.94 -117.61
C SER A 377 83.54 91.29 -117.34
N LEU A 378 82.52 91.63 -118.15
CA LEU A 378 81.18 91.02 -118.11
C LEU A 378 81.23 89.50 -118.34
N LYS A 379 82.05 89.02 -119.27
CA LYS A 379 82.23 87.57 -119.50
C LYS A 379 82.90 86.85 -118.32
N LYS A 380 83.72 87.56 -117.53
CA LYS A 380 84.30 87.01 -116.28
C LYS A 380 83.27 86.98 -115.15
N THR A 381 82.42 87.99 -115.02
CA THR A 381 81.34 87.99 -114.01
C THR A 381 80.21 87.01 -114.37
N GLU A 382 79.89 86.82 -115.65
CA GLU A 382 78.98 85.77 -116.10
C GLU A 382 79.53 84.38 -115.73
N SER A 383 80.82 84.14 -115.95
CA SER A 383 81.49 82.88 -115.60
C SER A 383 81.46 82.60 -114.08
N SER A 384 81.74 83.59 -113.24
CA SER A 384 81.69 83.42 -111.78
C SER A 384 80.26 83.29 -111.25
N LEU A 385 79.27 83.95 -111.87
CA LEU A 385 77.85 83.73 -111.57
C LEU A 385 77.40 82.32 -111.96
N ARG A 386 77.77 81.81 -113.15
CA ARG A 386 77.49 80.41 -113.55
C ARG A 386 78.15 79.39 -112.61
N GLN A 387 79.38 79.64 -112.16
CA GLN A 387 80.03 78.81 -111.15
C GLN A 387 79.29 78.86 -109.80
N THR A 388 78.81 80.03 -109.39
CA THR A 388 78.01 80.20 -108.16
C THR A 388 76.64 79.52 -108.27
N ILE A 389 76.00 79.55 -109.44
CA ILE A 389 74.73 78.86 -109.72
C ILE A 389 74.93 77.35 -109.62
N THR A 390 75.92 76.78 -110.32
CA THR A 390 76.18 75.32 -110.26
C THR A 390 76.63 74.83 -108.88
N GLN A 391 77.20 75.70 -108.04
CA GLN A 391 77.42 75.42 -106.61
C GLN A 391 76.11 75.41 -105.82
N LYS A 392 75.23 76.39 -106.03
CA LYS A 392 73.90 76.43 -105.40
C LYS A 392 73.00 75.27 -105.83
N GLU A 393 73.02 74.88 -107.10
CA GLU A 393 72.28 73.71 -107.62
C GLU A 393 72.72 72.42 -106.92
N LYS A 394 74.03 72.24 -106.68
CA LYS A 394 74.56 71.10 -105.91
C LYS A 394 74.14 71.13 -104.44
N ILE A 395 74.12 72.32 -103.82
CA ILE A 395 73.65 72.49 -102.44
C ILE A 395 72.13 72.22 -102.35
N ILE A 396 71.34 72.70 -103.31
CA ILE A 396 69.90 72.42 -103.41
C ILE A 396 69.67 70.91 -103.56
N SER A 397 70.33 70.25 -104.51
CA SER A 397 70.19 68.79 -104.69
C SER A 397 70.64 67.98 -103.47
N TYR A 398 71.66 68.43 -102.74
CA TYR A 398 72.05 67.83 -101.46
C TYR A 398 70.94 68.01 -100.40
N LEU A 399 70.40 69.23 -100.25
CA LEU A 399 69.32 69.52 -99.31
C LEU A 399 68.00 68.81 -99.68
N GLU A 400 67.67 68.68 -100.95
CA GLU A 400 66.51 67.92 -101.44
C GLU A 400 66.64 66.44 -101.09
N ASN A 401 67.81 65.83 -101.31
CA ASN A 401 68.08 64.46 -100.89
C ASN A 401 68.02 64.32 -99.36
N GLN A 402 68.57 65.29 -98.61
CA GLN A 402 68.52 65.27 -97.14
C GLN A 402 67.09 65.42 -96.60
N VAL A 403 66.25 66.28 -97.20
CA VAL A 403 64.82 66.42 -96.90
C VAL A 403 64.07 65.14 -97.26
N LYS A 404 64.38 64.50 -98.39
CA LYS A 404 63.79 63.22 -98.80
C LYS A 404 64.17 62.09 -97.84
N GLU A 405 65.41 62.04 -97.37
CA GLU A 405 65.85 61.12 -96.32
C GLU A 405 65.14 61.37 -94.98
N TYR A 406 64.97 62.63 -94.56
CA TYR A 406 64.24 62.93 -93.33
C TYR A 406 62.74 62.62 -93.47
N GLY A 407 62.12 62.87 -94.62
CA GLY A 407 60.73 62.48 -94.89
C GLY A 407 60.52 60.95 -94.90
N ALA A 408 61.49 60.19 -95.41
CA ALA A 408 61.49 58.73 -95.29
C ALA A 408 61.60 58.29 -93.82
N LYS A 409 62.57 58.83 -93.07
CA LYS A 409 62.74 58.53 -91.63
C LYS A 409 61.52 58.95 -90.80
N GLU A 410 60.87 60.07 -91.12
CA GLU A 410 59.62 60.51 -90.48
C GLU A 410 58.48 59.53 -90.78
N SER A 411 58.36 59.07 -92.03
CA SER A 411 57.40 58.02 -92.42
C SER A 411 57.65 56.71 -91.65
N ASP A 412 58.90 56.29 -91.53
CA ASP A 412 59.27 55.08 -90.80
C ASP A 412 59.00 55.20 -89.29
N TYR A 413 59.37 56.32 -88.66
CA TYR A 413 59.02 56.59 -87.27
C TYR A 413 57.51 56.69 -87.05
N LYS A 414 56.75 57.24 -88.00
CA LYS A 414 55.28 57.31 -87.95
C LYS A 414 54.65 55.92 -88.05
N ASN A 415 55.16 55.06 -88.93
CA ASN A 415 54.74 53.67 -89.07
C ASN A 415 55.05 52.87 -87.79
N GLU A 416 56.24 53.02 -87.21
CA GLU A 416 56.62 52.41 -85.94
C GLU A 416 55.74 52.91 -84.79
N ILE A 417 55.48 54.22 -84.69
CA ILE A 417 54.56 54.78 -83.69
C ILE A 417 53.14 54.23 -83.87
N GLU A 418 52.66 53.98 -85.09
CA GLU A 418 51.35 53.37 -85.32
C GLU A 418 51.35 51.87 -84.95
N LEU A 419 52.42 51.14 -85.24
CA LEU A 419 52.60 49.75 -84.83
C LEU A 419 52.65 49.62 -83.30
N GLN A 420 53.41 50.48 -82.62
CA GLN A 420 53.47 50.57 -81.15
C GLN A 420 52.11 50.98 -80.55
N LYS A 421 51.35 51.87 -81.19
CA LYS A 421 49.96 52.19 -80.75
C LYS A 421 49.02 50.99 -80.90
N LYS A 422 49.14 50.21 -81.99
CA LYS A 422 48.37 48.96 -82.18
C LYS A 422 48.76 47.90 -81.14
N GLY A 423 50.06 47.72 -80.89
CA GLY A 423 50.59 46.84 -79.84
C GLY A 423 50.11 47.24 -78.45
N ASN A 424 50.21 48.52 -78.08
CA ASN A 424 49.69 49.01 -76.80
C ASN A 424 48.17 48.85 -76.70
N SER A 425 47.41 48.95 -77.80
CA SER A 425 45.97 48.68 -77.79
C SER A 425 45.63 47.19 -77.57
N THR A 426 46.38 46.26 -78.16
CA THR A 426 46.18 44.82 -77.92
C THR A 426 46.65 44.40 -76.53
N ILE A 427 47.76 44.96 -76.03
CA ILE A 427 48.24 44.78 -74.66
C ILE A 427 47.22 45.33 -73.65
N ALA A 428 46.66 46.52 -73.87
CA ALA A 428 45.64 47.09 -72.99
C ALA A 428 44.37 46.21 -72.93
N LYS A 429 43.88 45.72 -74.08
CA LYS A 429 42.75 44.76 -74.13
C LYS A 429 43.08 43.45 -73.43
N ARG A 430 44.31 42.95 -73.57
CA ARG A 430 44.78 41.75 -72.86
C ARG A 430 44.80 41.96 -71.36
N LEU A 431 45.37 43.06 -70.88
CA LEU A 431 45.38 43.46 -69.46
C LEU A 431 43.96 43.62 -68.91
N GLU A 432 43.04 44.23 -69.66
CA GLU A 432 41.63 44.36 -69.27
C GLU A 432 40.95 42.99 -69.15
N SER A 433 41.21 42.07 -70.10
CA SER A 433 40.67 40.70 -70.04
C SER A 433 41.22 39.91 -68.86
N GLN A 434 42.54 40.00 -68.59
CA GLN A 434 43.17 39.37 -67.44
C GLN A 434 42.70 39.98 -66.11
N ASN A 435 42.44 41.29 -66.04
CA ASN A 435 41.90 41.91 -64.82
C ASN A 435 40.45 41.47 -64.55
N LYS A 436 39.62 41.32 -65.58
CA LYS A 436 38.27 40.74 -65.44
C LYS A 436 38.32 39.28 -65.00
N GLU A 437 39.35 38.54 -65.39
CA GLU A 437 39.56 37.16 -64.95
C GLU A 437 40.07 37.10 -63.49
N THR A 438 41.05 37.91 -63.10
CA THR A 438 41.49 37.96 -61.69
C THR A 438 40.39 38.49 -60.77
N GLU A 439 39.51 39.38 -61.22
CA GLU A 439 38.32 39.79 -60.48
C GLU A 439 37.30 38.65 -60.30
N LYS A 440 37.07 37.81 -61.32
CA LYS A 440 36.26 36.59 -61.18
C LYS A 440 36.85 35.65 -60.14
N TRP A 441 38.12 35.25 -60.31
CA TRP A 441 38.81 34.36 -59.37
C TRP A 441 38.86 34.94 -57.94
N ARG A 442 39.04 36.26 -57.80
CA ARG A 442 38.98 36.94 -56.49
C ARG A 442 37.58 36.93 -55.87
N ASN A 443 36.53 37.04 -56.67
CA ASN A 443 35.16 36.99 -56.17
C ASN A 443 34.68 35.55 -55.89
N GLU A 444 35.17 34.56 -56.63
CA GLU A 444 34.97 33.13 -56.34
C GLU A 444 35.76 32.69 -55.11
N SER A 445 37.01 33.14 -54.96
CA SER A 445 37.79 32.96 -53.72
C SER A 445 37.09 33.59 -52.50
N LYS A 446 36.51 34.80 -52.62
CA LYS A 446 35.68 35.39 -51.55
C LYS A 446 34.45 34.54 -51.21
N LYS A 447 33.73 34.02 -52.22
CA LYS A 447 32.58 33.13 -52.01
C LYS A 447 32.99 31.83 -51.32
N ASN A 448 34.06 31.20 -51.78
CA ASN A 448 34.57 29.96 -51.20
C ASN A 448 35.09 30.18 -49.76
N ASN A 449 35.75 31.30 -49.48
CA ASN A 449 36.14 31.67 -48.11
C ASN A 449 34.92 31.91 -47.21
N GLY A 450 33.87 32.59 -47.71
CA GLY A 450 32.63 32.78 -46.95
C GLY A 450 31.88 31.46 -46.69
N ASN A 451 31.86 30.55 -47.66
CA ASN A 451 31.31 29.20 -47.50
C ASN A 451 32.14 28.38 -46.50
N LEU A 452 33.47 28.46 -46.57
CA LEU A 452 34.38 27.81 -45.61
C LEU A 452 34.21 28.38 -44.20
N GLU A 453 34.05 29.70 -44.05
CA GLU A 453 33.77 30.35 -42.77
C GLU A 453 32.41 29.90 -42.19
N ASN A 454 31.40 29.68 -43.04
CA ASN A 454 30.12 29.11 -42.62
C ASN A 454 30.27 27.65 -42.19
N TYR A 455 30.98 26.81 -42.96
CA TYR A 455 31.26 25.42 -42.56
C TYR A 455 32.08 25.32 -41.27
N ILE A 456 33.03 26.24 -41.03
CA ILE A 456 33.77 26.34 -39.75
C ILE A 456 32.81 26.69 -38.60
N LYS A 457 31.89 27.64 -38.79
CA LYS A 457 30.86 28.00 -37.78
C LYS A 457 29.86 26.87 -37.53
N GLU A 458 29.50 26.11 -38.56
CA GLU A 458 28.61 24.94 -38.41
C GLU A 458 29.33 23.78 -37.72
N ASN A 459 30.58 23.50 -38.08
CA ASN A 459 31.40 22.50 -37.39
C ASN A 459 31.64 22.88 -35.92
N GLY A 460 31.86 24.17 -35.62
CA GLY A 460 31.93 24.68 -34.24
C GLY A 460 30.65 24.42 -33.44
N LYS A 461 29.48 24.73 -34.01
CA LYS A 461 28.16 24.42 -33.39
C LYS A 461 27.90 22.92 -33.25
N LEU A 462 28.40 22.10 -34.18
CA LEU A 462 28.31 20.65 -34.10
C LEU A 462 29.23 20.10 -33.00
N SER A 463 30.42 20.67 -32.82
CA SER A 463 31.34 20.35 -31.71
C SER A 463 30.73 20.73 -30.36
N GLU A 464 30.22 21.95 -30.21
CA GLU A 464 29.49 22.41 -29.01
C GLU A 464 28.28 21.50 -28.71
N ARG A 465 27.53 21.11 -29.74
CA ARG A 465 26.40 20.18 -29.60
C ARG A 465 26.83 18.75 -29.24
N LEU A 466 27.97 18.28 -29.72
CA LEU A 466 28.55 16.98 -29.35
C LEU A 466 29.03 16.99 -27.90
N GLU A 467 29.74 18.03 -27.48
CA GLU A 467 30.20 18.26 -26.11
C GLU A 467 29.00 18.28 -25.13
N VAL A 468 27.97 19.08 -25.42
CA VAL A 468 26.71 19.12 -24.65
C VAL A 468 25.93 17.80 -24.71
N LEU A 469 26.10 16.96 -25.75
CA LEU A 469 25.55 15.60 -25.76
C LEU A 469 26.38 14.64 -24.89
N GLN A 470 27.69 14.79 -24.88
CA GLN A 470 28.62 14.00 -24.08
C GLN A 470 28.46 14.28 -22.58
N GLU A 471 28.36 15.55 -22.18
CA GLU A 471 27.97 15.95 -20.82
C GLU A 471 26.62 15.35 -20.41
N LYS A 472 25.64 15.32 -21.32
CA LYS A 472 24.31 14.72 -21.07
C LYS A 472 24.38 13.20 -20.95
N LEU A 473 25.23 12.53 -21.73
CA LEU A 473 25.46 11.09 -21.60
C LEU A 473 26.20 10.76 -20.29
N GLU A 474 27.21 11.54 -19.91
CA GLU A 474 27.95 11.37 -18.66
C GLU A 474 27.08 11.66 -17.43
N THR A 475 26.30 12.75 -17.43
CA THR A 475 25.35 13.02 -16.34
C THR A 475 24.24 11.97 -16.26
N LEU A 476 23.72 11.47 -17.39
CA LEU A 476 22.79 10.33 -17.39
C LEU A 476 23.45 9.02 -16.93
N GLN A 477 24.73 8.80 -17.22
CA GLN A 477 25.50 7.64 -16.75
C GLN A 477 25.75 7.72 -15.24
N ASN A 478 26.09 8.90 -14.72
CA ASN A 478 26.28 9.14 -13.28
C ASN A 478 24.94 9.04 -12.52
N LEU A 479 23.84 9.55 -13.09
CA LEU A 479 22.49 9.33 -12.57
C LEU A 479 22.09 7.85 -12.60
N LYS A 480 22.45 7.11 -13.65
CA LYS A 480 22.22 5.67 -13.76
C LYS A 480 23.04 4.87 -12.74
N SER A 481 24.30 5.26 -12.47
CA SER A 481 25.11 4.66 -11.40
C SER A 481 24.45 4.90 -10.05
N ASN A 482 24.22 6.17 -9.69
CA ASN A 482 23.59 6.54 -8.42
C ASN A 482 22.22 5.85 -8.22
N SER A 483 21.40 5.77 -9.28
CA SER A 483 20.14 5.02 -9.24
C SER A 483 20.35 3.50 -9.08
N ASN A 484 21.36 2.91 -9.71
CA ASN A 484 21.75 1.51 -9.50
C ASN A 484 22.23 1.26 -8.06
N ASP A 485 23.04 2.18 -7.51
CA ASP A 485 23.61 2.08 -6.17
C ASP A 485 22.51 2.23 -5.08
N GLN A 486 21.52 3.09 -5.34
CA GLN A 486 20.28 3.16 -4.55
C GLN A 486 19.46 1.87 -4.68
N VAL A 487 19.29 1.32 -5.88
CA VAL A 487 18.60 0.04 -6.08
C VAL A 487 19.33 -1.13 -5.41
N GLU A 488 20.66 -1.14 -5.39
CA GLU A 488 21.45 -2.14 -4.68
C GLU A 488 21.35 -1.98 -3.15
N THR A 489 21.30 -0.73 -2.66
CA THR A 489 21.05 -0.42 -1.25
C THR A 489 19.64 -0.87 -0.82
N ILE A 490 18.62 -0.61 -1.64
CA ILE A 490 17.25 -1.06 -1.41
C ILE A 490 17.17 -2.60 -1.45
N LYS A 491 17.86 -3.26 -2.40
CA LYS A 491 17.95 -4.74 -2.42
C LYS A 491 18.55 -5.28 -1.13
N LYS A 492 19.68 -4.73 -0.66
CA LYS A 492 20.30 -5.13 0.62
C LYS A 492 19.36 -4.91 1.82
N GLN A 493 18.58 -3.83 1.83
CA GLN A 493 17.54 -3.61 2.84
C GLN A 493 16.38 -4.62 2.74
N CYS A 494 15.93 -4.97 1.53
CA CYS A 494 14.92 -6.02 1.31
C CYS A 494 15.44 -7.41 1.70
N GLU A 495 16.71 -7.70 1.47
CA GLU A 495 17.39 -8.93 1.90
C GLU A 495 17.53 -8.99 3.42
N GLU A 496 17.92 -7.89 4.08
CA GLU A 496 17.97 -7.80 5.54
C GLU A 496 16.57 -7.95 6.16
N LEU A 497 15.55 -7.30 5.59
CA LEU A 497 14.16 -7.47 6.02
C LEU A 497 13.65 -8.91 5.79
N SER A 498 14.04 -9.55 4.67
CA SER A 498 13.76 -10.97 4.42
C SER A 498 14.44 -11.89 5.44
N PHE A 499 15.67 -11.55 5.85
CA PHE A 499 16.40 -12.28 6.88
C PHE A 499 15.77 -12.10 8.26
N ARG A 500 15.47 -10.86 8.67
CA ARG A 500 14.74 -10.56 9.92
C ARG A 500 13.36 -11.23 9.97
N LEU A 501 12.64 -11.30 8.84
CA LEU A 501 11.36 -12.00 8.73
C LEU A 501 11.54 -13.52 8.87
N LYS A 502 12.58 -14.11 8.26
CA LYS A 502 12.91 -15.53 8.44
C LYS A 502 13.27 -15.86 9.89
N ASP A 503 14.03 -15.02 10.57
CA ASP A 503 14.41 -15.22 11.97
C ASP A 503 13.24 -14.97 12.95
N ALA A 504 12.37 -14.00 12.64
CA ALA A 504 11.09 -13.85 13.35
C ALA A 504 10.22 -15.11 13.18
N ASN A 505 10.10 -15.65 11.96
CA ASN A 505 9.38 -16.91 11.71
C ASN A 505 10.02 -18.10 12.45
N LYS A 506 11.36 -18.20 12.51
CA LYS A 506 12.03 -19.23 13.34
C LYS A 506 11.67 -19.10 14.82
N LYS A 507 11.61 -17.87 15.36
CA LYS A 507 11.22 -17.70 16.78
C LYS A 507 9.71 -17.88 17.00
N ILE A 508 8.86 -17.61 16.01
CA ILE A 508 7.44 -18.00 16.05
C ILE A 508 7.35 -19.53 16.14
N ILE A 509 8.02 -20.27 15.25
CA ILE A 509 8.02 -21.75 15.28
C ILE A 509 8.54 -22.26 16.63
N SER A 510 9.66 -21.72 17.15
CA SER A 510 10.15 -22.11 18.49
C SER A 510 9.16 -21.78 19.63
N LEU A 511 8.37 -20.71 19.51
CA LEU A 511 7.31 -20.39 20.48
C LEU A 511 6.07 -21.27 20.30
N GLU A 512 5.78 -21.72 19.08
CA GLU A 512 4.73 -22.71 18.78
C GLU A 512 5.11 -24.09 19.30
N ASP A 513 6.39 -24.49 19.17
CA ASP A 513 6.94 -25.71 19.78
C ASP A 513 6.91 -25.62 21.32
N GLU A 514 7.41 -24.53 21.92
CA GLU A 514 7.31 -24.26 23.37
C GLU A 514 5.84 -24.28 23.85
N LEU A 515 4.89 -23.75 23.06
CA LEU A 515 3.45 -23.79 23.38
C LEU A 515 2.89 -25.22 23.30
N ASN A 516 3.28 -25.99 22.28
CA ASN A 516 2.85 -27.38 22.09
C ASN A 516 3.39 -28.29 23.20
N GLU A 517 4.65 -28.12 23.62
CA GLU A 517 5.21 -28.81 24.78
C GLU A 517 4.43 -28.47 26.07
N ASN A 518 4.15 -27.19 26.32
CA ASN A 518 3.34 -26.78 27.47
C ASN A 518 1.90 -27.33 27.41
N ALA A 519 1.29 -27.40 26.22
CA ALA A 519 -0.02 -28.01 26.02
C ALA A 519 0.01 -29.54 26.28
N ASN A 520 1.08 -30.23 25.87
CA ASN A 520 1.30 -31.65 26.16
C ASN A 520 1.48 -31.88 27.67
N PHE A 521 2.34 -31.13 28.35
CA PHE A 521 2.51 -31.22 29.81
C PHE A 521 1.21 -30.92 30.57
N LEU A 522 0.39 -29.97 30.08
CA LEU A 522 -0.92 -29.68 30.66
C LEU A 522 -1.95 -30.79 30.37
N GLN A 523 -1.88 -31.47 29.22
CA GLN A 523 -2.67 -32.65 28.93
C GLN A 523 -2.26 -33.84 29.82
N GLU A 524 -0.96 -34.04 30.05
CA GLU A 524 -0.43 -35.06 30.96
C GLU A 524 -0.82 -34.78 32.42
N ARG A 525 -0.66 -33.55 32.91
CA ARG A 525 -1.17 -33.12 34.23
C ARG A 525 -2.68 -33.31 34.37
N ASN A 526 -3.46 -33.18 33.29
CA ASN A 526 -4.88 -33.52 33.29
C ASN A 526 -5.15 -35.03 33.28
N ARG A 527 -4.34 -35.85 32.59
CA ARG A 527 -4.39 -37.33 32.68
C ARG A 527 -4.03 -37.81 34.09
N GLU A 528 -3.00 -37.23 34.71
CA GLU A 528 -2.64 -37.48 36.12
C GLU A 528 -3.77 -37.03 37.05
N SER A 529 -4.31 -35.82 36.90
CA SER A 529 -5.41 -35.31 37.76
C SER A 529 -6.69 -36.16 37.62
N THR A 530 -7.06 -36.55 36.41
CA THR A 530 -8.24 -37.42 36.18
C THR A 530 -8.00 -38.84 36.71
N THR A 531 -6.77 -39.35 36.65
CA THR A 531 -6.39 -40.63 37.29
C THR A 531 -6.46 -40.53 38.82
N MET A 532 -5.89 -39.48 39.42
CA MET A 532 -6.00 -39.22 40.86
C MET A 532 -7.46 -39.06 41.32
N ARG A 533 -8.31 -38.39 40.53
CA ARG A 533 -9.76 -38.29 40.81
C ARG A 533 -10.47 -39.64 40.73
N LYS A 534 -10.11 -40.53 39.79
CA LYS A 534 -10.62 -41.91 39.75
C LYS A 534 -10.22 -42.69 40.99
N MET A 535 -8.92 -42.73 41.32
CA MET A 535 -8.41 -43.41 42.52
C MET A 535 -9.08 -42.86 43.81
N LEU A 536 -9.31 -41.55 43.89
CA LEU A 536 -10.01 -40.93 45.02
C LEU A 536 -11.48 -41.36 45.09
N ASN A 537 -12.19 -41.36 43.95
CA ASN A 537 -13.60 -41.79 43.87
C ASN A 537 -13.76 -43.29 44.17
N GLU A 538 -12.81 -44.12 43.73
CA GLU A 538 -12.75 -45.55 44.05
C GLU A 538 -12.55 -45.76 45.56
N LEU A 539 -11.55 -45.08 46.17
CA LEU A 539 -11.36 -45.11 47.63
C LEU A 539 -12.53 -44.52 48.42
N GLN A 540 -13.27 -43.55 47.88
CA GLN A 540 -14.50 -43.03 48.49
C GLN A 540 -15.67 -44.01 48.35
N SER A 541 -15.79 -44.70 47.21
CA SER A 541 -16.75 -45.78 46.99
C SER A 541 -16.50 -46.93 47.97
N ASP A 542 -15.26 -47.40 48.10
CA ASP A 542 -14.88 -48.48 49.02
C ASP A 542 -15.15 -48.09 50.48
N ARG A 543 -14.85 -46.84 50.86
CA ARG A 543 -15.20 -46.31 52.20
C ARG A 543 -16.72 -46.21 52.40
N SER A 544 -17.48 -45.80 51.38
CA SER A 544 -18.96 -45.74 51.45
C SER A 544 -19.56 -47.15 51.56
N ASN A 545 -19.04 -48.12 50.81
CA ASN A 545 -19.46 -49.51 50.88
C ASN A 545 -19.12 -50.12 52.24
N ARG A 546 -17.91 -49.84 52.78
CA ARG A 546 -17.54 -50.30 54.12
C ARG A 546 -18.30 -49.60 55.25
N LEU A 547 -18.70 -48.34 55.08
CA LEU A 547 -19.64 -47.68 55.98
C LEU A 547 -21.01 -48.37 55.93
N LYS A 548 -21.59 -48.60 54.75
CA LYS A 548 -22.86 -49.36 54.59
C LYS A 548 -22.80 -50.76 55.19
N GLU A 549 -21.68 -51.47 55.05
CA GLU A 549 -21.48 -52.76 55.72
C GLU A 549 -21.47 -52.66 57.25
N LEU A 550 -20.94 -51.56 57.81
CA LEU A 550 -20.90 -51.33 59.26
C LEU A 550 -22.24 -50.82 59.77
N GLU A 551 -22.92 -49.96 59.03
CA GLU A 551 -24.29 -49.49 59.26
C GLU A 551 -25.25 -50.69 59.26
N SER A 552 -25.21 -51.55 58.24
CA SER A 552 -26.03 -52.77 58.16
C SER A 552 -25.74 -53.76 59.31
N LYS A 553 -24.48 -53.91 59.75
CA LYS A 553 -24.13 -54.73 60.92
C LYS A 553 -24.61 -54.10 62.23
N LEU A 554 -24.55 -52.77 62.34
CA LEU A 554 -25.04 -52.03 63.50
C LEU A 554 -26.57 -52.06 63.56
N GLU A 555 -27.26 -51.93 62.44
CA GLU A 555 -28.72 -52.02 62.34
C GLU A 555 -29.21 -53.45 62.63
N TYR A 556 -28.53 -54.48 62.12
CA TYR A 556 -28.77 -55.88 62.52
C TYR A 556 -28.59 -56.08 64.04
N ALA A 557 -27.52 -55.52 64.63
CA ALA A 557 -27.28 -55.59 66.07
C ALA A 557 -28.28 -54.76 66.91
N LEU A 558 -28.84 -53.68 66.36
CA LEU A 558 -29.92 -52.91 66.97
C LEU A 558 -31.26 -53.64 66.87
N GLU A 559 -31.54 -54.32 65.76
CA GLU A 559 -32.69 -55.23 65.64
C GLU A 559 -32.58 -56.39 66.64
N GLU A 560 -31.41 -57.03 66.74
CA GLU A 560 -31.16 -58.12 67.69
C GLU A 560 -31.29 -57.64 69.15
N LYS A 561 -30.69 -56.48 69.48
CA LYS A 561 -30.91 -55.82 70.77
C LYS A 561 -32.38 -55.53 71.01
N SER A 562 -33.12 -55.00 70.02
CA SER A 562 -34.53 -54.66 70.19
C SER A 562 -35.41 -55.88 70.36
N LYS A 563 -35.10 -57.01 69.70
CA LYS A 563 -35.77 -58.29 69.92
C LYS A 563 -35.54 -58.78 71.35
N VAL A 564 -34.29 -58.86 71.79
CA VAL A 564 -33.92 -59.25 73.17
C VAL A 564 -34.51 -58.30 74.22
N GLU A 565 -34.56 -56.99 73.95
CA GLU A 565 -35.15 -56.00 74.86
C GLU A 565 -36.68 -56.11 74.94
N ASN A 566 -37.35 -56.41 73.82
CA ASN A 566 -38.78 -56.72 73.80
C ASN A 566 -39.08 -58.05 74.52
N ASP A 567 -38.28 -59.09 74.29
CA ASP A 567 -38.43 -60.39 74.96
C ASP A 567 -38.22 -60.25 76.48
N MET A 568 -37.19 -59.51 76.90
CA MET A 568 -36.95 -59.18 78.31
C MET A 568 -38.08 -58.33 78.91
N GLN A 569 -38.68 -57.40 78.15
CA GLN A 569 -39.87 -56.66 78.60
C GLN A 569 -41.10 -57.58 78.72
N MET A 570 -41.29 -58.55 77.83
CA MET A 570 -42.36 -59.55 77.96
C MET A 570 -42.14 -60.43 79.21
N GLU A 571 -40.90 -60.88 79.45
CA GLU A 571 -40.56 -61.66 80.64
C GLU A 571 -40.76 -60.84 81.93
N LEU A 572 -40.30 -59.58 81.96
CA LEU A 572 -40.51 -58.66 83.09
C LEU A 572 -41.99 -58.36 83.34
N THR A 573 -42.82 -58.21 82.30
CA THR A 573 -44.27 -58.01 82.48
C THR A 573 -44.98 -59.27 82.96
N LYS A 574 -44.52 -60.46 82.54
CA LYS A 574 -44.98 -61.76 83.06
C LYS A 574 -44.60 -61.93 84.53
N GLU A 575 -43.34 -61.74 84.91
CA GLU A 575 -42.91 -61.76 86.32
C GLU A 575 -43.67 -60.71 87.14
N SER A 576 -43.92 -59.51 86.61
CA SER A 576 -44.74 -58.50 87.28
C SER A 576 -46.17 -58.97 87.53
N GLN A 577 -46.77 -59.75 86.61
CA GLN A 577 -48.09 -60.36 86.80
C GLN A 577 -48.05 -61.50 87.83
N ASP A 578 -47.06 -62.38 87.77
CA ASP A 578 -46.91 -63.48 88.72
C ASP A 578 -46.63 -62.98 90.15
N LEU A 579 -45.82 -61.93 90.30
CA LEU A 579 -45.55 -61.25 91.57
C LEU A 579 -46.80 -60.52 92.10
N LYS A 580 -47.64 -59.94 91.22
CA LYS A 580 -48.96 -59.40 91.59
C LYS A 580 -49.91 -60.51 92.08
N GLN A 581 -49.99 -61.64 91.37
CA GLN A 581 -50.77 -62.80 91.79
C GLN A 581 -50.28 -63.36 93.13
N LEU A 582 -48.96 -63.43 93.34
CA LEU A 582 -48.38 -63.91 94.60
C LEU A 582 -48.67 -62.95 95.76
N LYS A 583 -48.59 -61.62 95.53
CA LYS A 583 -49.02 -60.60 96.50
C LYS A 583 -50.52 -60.67 96.80
N GLN A 584 -51.36 -60.92 95.80
CA GLN A 584 -52.80 -61.11 95.98
C GLN A 584 -53.09 -62.36 96.83
N LYS A 585 -52.47 -63.50 96.51
CA LYS A 585 -52.57 -64.74 97.30
C LYS A 585 -52.07 -64.55 98.73
N TYR A 586 -50.96 -63.84 98.92
CA TYR A 586 -50.42 -63.50 100.24
C TYR A 586 -51.39 -62.61 101.04
N SER A 587 -51.96 -61.56 100.42
CA SER A 587 -52.95 -60.69 101.05
C SER A 587 -54.26 -61.41 101.38
N GLN A 588 -54.72 -62.33 100.53
CA GLN A 588 -55.86 -63.21 100.80
C GLN A 588 -55.59 -64.14 101.98
N LEU A 589 -54.42 -64.80 102.02
CA LEU A 589 -54.01 -65.63 103.14
C LEU A 589 -53.88 -64.82 104.44
N GLN A 590 -53.37 -63.59 104.37
CA GLN A 590 -53.27 -62.67 105.51
C GLN A 590 -54.66 -62.26 106.03
N SER A 591 -55.63 -62.01 105.13
CA SER A 591 -57.03 -61.75 105.51
C SER A 591 -57.67 -62.96 106.18
N VAL A 592 -57.54 -64.15 105.59
CA VAL A 592 -58.10 -65.39 106.17
C VAL A 592 -57.47 -65.72 107.52
N ASN A 593 -56.18 -65.45 107.71
CA ASN A 593 -55.49 -65.61 108.99
C ASN A 593 -56.03 -64.60 110.02
N HIS A 594 -56.27 -63.35 109.64
CA HIS A 594 -56.93 -62.35 110.50
C HIS A 594 -58.36 -62.76 110.87
N ASP A 595 -59.16 -63.25 109.93
CA ASP A 595 -60.52 -63.77 110.18
C ASP A 595 -60.50 -65.00 111.13
N GLN A 596 -59.46 -65.84 111.05
CA GLN A 596 -59.25 -66.96 111.95
C GLN A 596 -58.85 -66.50 113.36
N LEU A 597 -57.97 -65.49 113.48
CA LEU A 597 -57.61 -64.89 114.76
C LEU A 597 -58.83 -64.25 115.46
N ILE A 598 -59.66 -63.51 114.73
CA ILE A 598 -60.91 -62.93 115.25
C ILE A 598 -61.86 -64.04 115.73
N LYS A 599 -61.99 -65.16 115.00
CA LYS A 599 -62.81 -66.29 115.43
C LYS A 599 -62.25 -66.99 116.69
N ILE A 600 -60.93 -67.12 116.80
CA ILE A 600 -60.27 -67.64 118.01
C ILE A 600 -60.54 -66.72 119.21
N GLU A 601 -60.48 -65.40 119.01
CA GLU A 601 -60.82 -64.40 120.03
C GLU A 601 -62.29 -64.51 120.46
N GLN A 602 -63.23 -64.59 119.50
CA GLN A 602 -64.66 -64.80 119.76
C GLN A 602 -64.94 -66.09 120.55
N TYR A 603 -64.39 -67.23 120.13
CA TYR A 603 -64.53 -68.49 120.86
C TYR A 603 -63.87 -68.43 122.25
N SER A 604 -62.79 -67.67 122.43
CA SER A 604 -62.17 -67.49 123.75
C SER A 604 -63.06 -66.70 124.71
N ALA A 605 -63.78 -65.69 124.21
CA ALA A 605 -64.75 -64.92 124.97
C ALA A 605 -66.01 -65.75 125.31
N GLU A 606 -66.54 -66.53 124.37
CA GLU A 606 -67.65 -67.47 124.63
C GLU A 606 -67.28 -68.49 125.71
N VAL A 607 -66.06 -69.03 125.65
CA VAL A 607 -65.52 -69.93 126.68
C VAL A 607 -65.34 -69.23 128.04
N GLU A 608 -65.09 -67.92 128.08
CA GLU A 608 -65.03 -67.15 129.34
C GLU A 608 -66.42 -66.85 129.91
N GLU A 609 -67.41 -66.53 129.07
CA GLU A 609 -68.81 -66.39 129.49
C GLU A 609 -69.36 -67.72 130.04
N LEU A 610 -69.08 -68.85 129.38
CA LEU A 610 -69.43 -70.19 129.85
C LEU A 610 -68.76 -70.55 131.20
N LYS A 611 -67.51 -70.15 131.43
CA LYS A 611 -66.87 -70.29 132.76
C LYS A 611 -67.57 -69.44 133.82
N SER A 612 -67.99 -68.21 133.48
CA SER A 612 -68.67 -67.31 134.41
C SER A 612 -70.05 -67.84 134.85
N THR A 613 -70.81 -68.43 133.92
CA THR A 613 -72.13 -69.02 134.20
C THR A 613 -72.01 -70.32 134.99
N PHE A 614 -70.99 -71.14 134.73
CA PHE A 614 -70.67 -72.32 135.54
C PHE A 614 -70.36 -71.96 137.00
N GLU A 615 -69.50 -70.98 137.26
CA GLU A 615 -69.22 -70.50 138.62
C GLU A 615 -70.45 -69.87 139.30
N ARG A 616 -71.39 -69.29 138.54
CA ARG A 616 -72.68 -68.82 139.07
C ARG A 616 -73.57 -69.96 139.55
N MET A 617 -73.73 -71.02 138.74
CA MET A 617 -74.49 -72.23 139.11
C MET A 617 -73.88 -72.98 140.30
N LYS A 618 -72.55 -73.01 140.39
CA LYS A 618 -71.82 -73.62 141.51
C LYS A 618 -72.13 -72.92 142.85
N ARG A 619 -72.33 -71.60 142.84
CA ARG A 619 -72.69 -70.80 144.04
C ARG A 619 -74.14 -70.94 144.49
N SER A 620 -75.08 -71.27 143.60
CA SER A 620 -76.47 -71.55 144.02
C SER A 620 -76.59 -72.91 144.70
N ASN A 621 -75.88 -73.93 144.20
CA ASN A 621 -75.94 -75.28 144.77
C ASN A 621 -75.41 -75.37 146.20
N SER A 622 -74.43 -74.55 146.59
CA SER A 622 -73.93 -74.51 147.97
C SER A 622 -74.96 -73.99 148.97
N VAL A 623 -75.77 -72.99 148.60
CA VAL A 623 -76.80 -72.43 149.51
C VAL A 623 -77.89 -73.47 149.78
N SER A 624 -78.39 -74.14 148.74
CA SER A 624 -79.38 -75.22 148.90
C SER A 624 -78.87 -76.44 149.67
N GLN A 625 -77.56 -76.57 149.89
CA GLN A 625 -76.99 -77.62 150.74
C GLN A 625 -77.12 -77.27 152.23
N GLU A 626 -76.98 -75.99 152.60
CA GLU A 626 -77.04 -75.52 154.00
C GLU A 626 -78.44 -75.74 154.59
N ASP A 627 -79.50 -75.33 153.87
CA ASP A 627 -80.91 -75.54 154.25
C ASP A 627 -81.24 -76.99 154.65
N THR A 628 -80.65 -77.97 153.96
CA THR A 628 -80.91 -79.40 154.23
C THR A 628 -80.33 -79.87 155.57
N THR A 629 -79.26 -79.22 156.05
CA THR A 629 -78.60 -79.63 157.30
C THR A 629 -79.40 -79.23 158.53
N GLU A 630 -80.08 -78.07 158.50
CA GLU A 630 -80.89 -77.59 159.63
C GLU A 630 -82.10 -78.52 159.88
N LEU A 631 -82.83 -78.89 158.82
CA LEU A 631 -83.95 -79.83 158.89
C LEU A 631 -83.55 -81.17 159.53
N ASP A 632 -82.35 -81.67 159.20
CA ASP A 632 -81.84 -82.95 159.71
C ASP A 632 -81.42 -82.87 161.20
N THR A 633 -81.26 -81.67 161.79
CA THR A 633 -81.12 -81.53 163.25
C THR A 633 -82.46 -81.64 163.98
N ILE A 634 -83.52 -81.02 163.44
CA ILE A 634 -84.86 -81.02 164.02
C ILE A 634 -85.41 -82.45 164.09
N VAL A 635 -85.22 -83.24 163.01
CA VAL A 635 -85.65 -84.65 162.94
C VAL A 635 -84.97 -85.52 164.02
N LYS A 636 -83.70 -85.25 164.37
CA LYS A 636 -83.01 -85.99 165.44
C LYS A 636 -83.63 -85.72 166.81
N SER A 637 -84.00 -84.47 167.12
CA SER A 637 -84.63 -84.11 168.41
C SER A 637 -85.97 -84.84 168.65
N LEU A 638 -86.79 -84.98 167.60
CA LEU A 638 -88.09 -85.65 167.68
C LEU A 638 -87.97 -87.17 167.91
N ARG A 639 -86.90 -87.80 167.38
CA ARG A 639 -86.63 -89.24 167.60
C ARG A 639 -86.25 -89.54 169.05
N GLU A 640 -85.50 -88.67 169.72
CA GLU A 640 -85.19 -88.87 171.14
C GLU A 640 -86.41 -88.74 172.07
N ALA A 641 -87.33 -87.83 171.74
CA ALA A 641 -88.57 -87.66 172.50
C ALA A 641 -89.45 -88.92 172.43
N LEU A 642 -89.52 -89.55 171.25
CA LEU A 642 -90.23 -90.81 171.04
C LEU A 642 -89.62 -91.96 171.86
N ALA A 643 -88.30 -92.14 171.81
CA ALA A 643 -87.62 -93.23 172.51
C ALA A 643 -87.80 -93.20 174.04
N LYS A 644 -87.98 -92.00 174.62
CA LYS A 644 -88.23 -91.80 176.06
C LYS A 644 -89.64 -92.23 176.49
N SER A 645 -90.65 -92.16 175.62
CA SER A 645 -92.01 -92.61 175.97
C SER A 645 -92.14 -94.14 175.91
N GLU A 646 -91.58 -94.79 174.88
CA GLU A 646 -91.60 -96.26 174.74
C GLU A 646 -91.01 -96.97 175.95
N LYS A 647 -89.89 -96.45 176.50
CA LYS A 647 -89.18 -97.09 177.61
C LYS A 647 -90.08 -97.21 178.85
N LYS A 648 -90.84 -96.16 179.16
CA LYS A 648 -91.78 -96.10 180.29
C LYS A 648 -92.97 -97.06 180.12
N GLN A 649 -93.33 -97.42 178.89
CA GLN A 649 -94.40 -98.38 178.61
C GLN A 649 -93.96 -99.84 178.86
N ARG A 650 -92.67 -100.15 178.72
CA ARG A 650 -92.12 -101.51 178.98
C ARG A 650 -92.08 -101.83 180.49
N GLU A 651 -91.76 -100.85 181.32
CA GLU A 651 -91.73 -100.98 182.79
C GLU A 651 -93.13 -101.33 183.37
N ILE A 652 -94.20 -100.77 182.79
CA ILE A 652 -95.60 -101.06 183.16
C ILE A 652 -96.04 -102.46 182.67
N MET A 653 -95.40 -103.03 181.65
CA MET A 653 -95.67 -104.41 181.22
C MET A 653 -95.05 -105.45 182.17
N ASN A 654 -93.81 -105.28 182.61
CA ASN A 654 -93.13 -106.26 183.46
C ASN A 654 -93.85 -106.49 184.80
N THR A 655 -94.25 -105.43 185.49
CA THR A 655 -95.00 -105.50 186.76
C THR A 655 -96.36 -106.20 186.63
N ASN A 656 -96.92 -106.27 185.41
CA ASN A 656 -98.17 -106.97 185.10
C ASN A 656 -97.95 -108.49 184.81
N VAL A 657 -96.71 -108.90 184.55
CA VAL A 657 -96.33 -110.32 184.35
C VAL A 657 -96.07 -111.00 185.70
N GLU A 658 -95.36 -110.35 186.61
CA GLU A 658 -95.03 -110.87 187.95
C GLU A 658 -96.31 -111.23 188.75
N LEU A 659 -97.33 -110.36 188.68
CA LEU A 659 -98.65 -110.60 189.30
C LEU A 659 -99.42 -111.78 188.67
N LYS A 660 -99.11 -112.20 187.44
CA LYS A 660 -99.71 -113.38 186.81
C LYS A 660 -99.04 -114.68 187.23
N GLU A 661 -97.72 -114.70 187.41
CA GLU A 661 -97.02 -115.91 187.86
C GLU A 661 -97.41 -116.30 189.29
N LEU A 662 -97.47 -115.33 190.22
CA LEU A 662 -97.87 -115.59 191.60
C LEU A 662 -99.29 -116.18 191.71
N ASN A 663 -100.21 -115.69 190.87
CA ASN A 663 -101.59 -116.18 190.78
C ASN A 663 -101.67 -117.58 190.16
N ASN A 664 -100.87 -117.88 189.13
CA ASN A 664 -100.78 -119.23 188.55
C ASN A 664 -100.29 -120.27 189.56
N ASP A 665 -99.36 -119.93 190.45
CA ASP A 665 -98.79 -120.90 191.40
C ASP A 665 -99.69 -121.18 192.63
N LEU A 666 -100.57 -120.24 192.97
CA LEU A 666 -101.72 -120.49 193.86
C LEU A 666 -102.72 -121.47 193.21
N ASN A 667 -103.11 -121.22 191.95
CA ASN A 667 -104.03 -122.09 191.22
C ASN A 667 -103.47 -123.51 191.05
N ARG A 668 -102.18 -123.67 190.74
CA ARG A 668 -101.50 -124.99 190.66
C ARG A 668 -101.57 -125.82 191.95
N LYS A 669 -101.66 -125.18 193.12
CA LYS A 669 -101.82 -125.86 194.42
C LYS A 669 -103.28 -126.25 194.66
N PHE A 670 -104.22 -125.36 194.36
CA PHE A 670 -105.66 -125.62 194.41
C PHE A 670 -106.05 -126.81 193.51
N ASP A 671 -105.49 -126.87 192.31
CA ASP A 671 -105.78 -127.89 191.30
C ASP A 671 -105.37 -129.31 191.73
N ARG A 672 -104.27 -129.46 192.48
CA ARG A 672 -103.80 -130.75 193.04
C ARG A 672 -104.71 -131.29 194.14
N LEU A 673 -105.31 -130.40 194.94
CA LEU A 673 -106.26 -130.75 195.99
C LEU A 673 -107.63 -131.09 195.38
N SER A 674 -108.10 -130.27 194.45
CA SER A 674 -109.36 -130.45 193.70
C SER A 674 -109.40 -131.78 192.95
N LYS A 675 -108.30 -132.18 192.29
CA LYS A 675 -108.22 -133.42 191.49
C LYS A 675 -108.29 -134.73 192.29
N ASN A 676 -108.05 -134.71 193.60
CA ASN A 676 -108.33 -135.88 194.46
C ASN A 676 -109.78 -135.89 194.96
N TYR A 677 -110.38 -134.73 195.23
CA TYR A 677 -111.72 -134.66 195.82
C TYR A 677 -112.86 -134.77 194.79
N LYS A 678 -112.69 -134.19 193.59
CA LYS A 678 -113.65 -134.36 192.48
C LYS A 678 -113.47 -135.68 191.72
N ASN A 679 -112.64 -136.59 192.24
CA ASN A 679 -112.46 -137.95 191.77
C ASN A 679 -112.89 -139.00 192.82
N LEU A 680 -113.81 -138.64 193.71
CA LEU A 680 -114.94 -139.54 193.91
C LEU A 680 -116.08 -139.06 193.02
N SER A 681 -116.65 -140.00 192.24
CA SER A 681 -118.00 -139.84 191.69
C SER A 681 -118.12 -138.72 190.61
N LEU A 682 -119.24 -138.48 189.91
CA LEU A 682 -120.65 -138.66 190.25
C LEU A 682 -121.12 -137.79 191.44
N GLN A 683 -120.71 -136.51 191.48
CA GLN A 683 -121.56 -135.41 192.00
C GLN A 683 -121.12 -133.98 191.57
N MET A 684 -121.92 -133.37 190.67
CA MET A 684 -122.25 -131.91 190.54
C MET A 684 -121.30 -130.84 189.87
N SER A 685 -121.86 -130.20 188.81
CA SER A 685 -121.94 -128.73 188.48
C SER A 685 -120.85 -127.85 187.74
N LYS A 686 -121.25 -127.31 186.55
CA LYS A 686 -121.31 -125.93 185.89
C LYS A 686 -120.26 -124.75 185.92
N ASN A 687 -119.96 -124.19 184.71
CA ASN A 687 -120.08 -122.78 184.10
C ASN A 687 -119.24 -121.46 184.37
N LYS A 688 -119.11 -120.60 183.29
CA LYS A 688 -119.08 -119.07 183.11
C LYS A 688 -117.79 -118.19 183.37
N ASP A 689 -117.55 -116.90 182.93
CA ASP A 689 -118.23 -115.81 182.12
C ASP A 689 -117.37 -114.55 181.63
N LEU A 690 -117.86 -113.74 180.62
CA LEU A 690 -117.71 -112.24 180.27
C LEU A 690 -116.34 -111.47 179.97
N THR A 691 -116.25 -110.16 179.55
CA THR A 691 -116.55 -109.49 178.21
C THR A 691 -115.69 -108.25 177.66
N PRO A 692 -115.94 -106.90 177.82
CA PRO A 692 -115.89 -105.90 176.67
C PRO A 692 -115.35 -104.39 176.81
N LYS A 693 -115.23 -103.64 175.65
CA LYS A 693 -115.23 -102.12 175.38
C LYS A 693 -113.96 -101.23 175.65
N SER A 694 -113.72 -99.96 175.16
CA SER A 694 -114.14 -99.05 174.02
C SER A 694 -113.25 -97.73 173.91
N ALA A 695 -113.37 -96.82 172.88
CA ALA A 695 -112.53 -95.57 172.66
C ALA A 695 -113.12 -94.43 171.73
N ARG A 696 -112.32 -93.41 171.32
CA ARG A 696 -112.53 -92.34 170.25
C ARG A 696 -111.18 -91.61 169.92
N THR A 697 -110.92 -90.59 169.06
CA THR A 697 -111.64 -89.46 168.35
C THR A 697 -110.85 -88.97 167.08
N SER A 698 -111.41 -88.08 166.22
CA SER A 698 -110.79 -87.38 165.02
C SER A 698 -111.66 -86.14 164.61
N PRO A 699 -111.52 -85.36 163.46
CA PRO A 699 -110.53 -85.29 162.34
C PRO A 699 -110.19 -83.85 161.75
N HIS A 700 -109.40 -83.77 160.65
CA HIS A 700 -109.35 -82.68 159.59
C HIS A 700 -108.76 -81.27 160.02
N PRO A 701 -108.71 -80.13 159.24
CA PRO A 701 -109.21 -79.79 157.88
C PRO A 701 -108.43 -78.85 156.87
N THR A 702 -108.55 -79.11 155.55
CA THR A 702 -108.35 -78.16 154.37
C THR A 702 -106.99 -77.39 154.24
N ARG A 703 -106.65 -76.44 153.31
CA ARG A 703 -107.27 -75.74 152.13
C ARG A 703 -106.17 -75.13 151.19
N SER A 704 -106.31 -75.09 149.85
CA SER A 704 -105.76 -73.99 148.95
C SER A 704 -106.21 -74.03 147.46
N SER A 705 -105.87 -72.98 146.68
CA SER A 705 -106.36 -72.68 145.29
C SER A 705 -105.63 -71.44 144.67
N SER A 706 -105.52 -71.12 143.36
CA SER A 706 -105.50 -71.84 142.04
C SER A 706 -105.55 -70.82 140.85
N PHE A 707 -104.76 -70.90 139.77
CA PHE A 707 -104.89 -70.01 138.57
C PHE A 707 -104.30 -70.57 137.23
N VAL A 708 -104.29 -69.78 136.13
CA VAL A 708 -104.09 -70.13 134.67
C VAL A 708 -103.50 -68.89 133.89
N GLN A 709 -103.17 -68.74 132.59
CA GLN A 709 -103.49 -69.34 131.25
C GLN A 709 -102.36 -69.03 130.19
N GLU A 710 -102.46 -69.56 128.96
CA GLU A 710 -101.49 -69.50 127.83
C GLU A 710 -102.20 -69.25 126.45
N THR A 711 -101.50 -69.33 125.30
CA THR A 711 -101.88 -70.14 124.10
C THR A 711 -100.78 -70.21 122.99
N PRO A 712 -100.74 -71.25 122.10
CA PRO A 712 -99.54 -71.62 121.31
C PRO A 712 -99.78 -71.94 119.79
N ASN A 713 -98.94 -72.83 119.19
CA ASN A 713 -98.94 -73.48 117.83
C ASN A 713 -98.20 -72.79 116.65
N SER A 714 -97.68 -73.50 115.61
CA SER A 714 -97.10 -74.86 115.46
C SER A 714 -96.54 -75.17 114.03
N ALA A 715 -95.43 -75.93 113.95
CA ALA A 715 -94.99 -76.87 112.87
C ALA A 715 -94.55 -76.42 111.42
N ALA A 716 -93.81 -77.34 110.74
CA ALA A 716 -93.44 -77.42 109.29
C ALA A 716 -92.39 -76.39 108.74
N SER A 717 -91.65 -76.54 107.60
CA SER A 717 -91.20 -77.63 106.67
C SER A 717 -90.36 -77.02 105.49
N SER A 718 -89.49 -77.65 104.68
CA SER A 718 -88.67 -78.91 104.68
C SER A 718 -87.81 -79.02 103.39
N THR A 719 -86.71 -79.83 103.38
CA THR A 719 -85.89 -80.32 102.22
C THR A 719 -85.17 -79.26 101.33
N GLN A 720 -84.29 -79.54 100.34
CA GLN A 720 -83.88 -80.78 99.62
C GLN A 720 -82.45 -80.73 99.03
N SER A 721 -81.86 -81.89 98.71
CA SER A 721 -80.61 -82.05 97.93
C SER A 721 -80.90 -82.79 96.60
N GLU A 722 -80.62 -82.23 95.41
CA GLU A 722 -80.90 -82.95 94.14
C GLU A 722 -80.29 -82.34 92.84
N VAL A 723 -78.96 -82.35 92.65
CA VAL A 723 -78.31 -81.92 91.38
C VAL A 723 -77.34 -82.95 90.77
N ASP A 724 -76.31 -83.40 91.50
CA ASP A 724 -75.20 -84.17 90.91
C ASP A 724 -75.59 -85.54 90.32
N GLU A 725 -76.58 -86.22 90.91
CA GLU A 725 -77.05 -87.53 90.41
C GLU A 725 -77.66 -87.44 89.00
N LYS A 726 -78.25 -86.29 88.63
CA LYS A 726 -78.76 -86.04 87.27
C LYS A 726 -77.61 -85.88 86.28
N ILE A 727 -76.47 -85.32 86.69
CA ILE A 727 -75.27 -85.20 85.84
C ILE A 727 -74.65 -86.56 85.56
N ALA A 728 -74.62 -87.47 86.54
CA ALA A 728 -74.13 -88.84 86.33
C ALA A 728 -74.98 -89.63 85.32
N TYR A 729 -76.31 -89.52 85.42
CA TYR A 729 -77.23 -90.13 84.45
C TYR A 729 -77.07 -89.52 83.05
N ILE A 730 -77.05 -88.20 82.93
CA ILE A 730 -76.84 -87.48 81.65
C ILE A 730 -75.50 -87.87 81.01
N ARG A 731 -74.42 -87.99 81.79
CA ARG A 731 -73.10 -88.39 81.29
C ARG A 731 -73.11 -89.78 80.66
N ASN A 732 -73.80 -90.75 81.27
CA ASN A 732 -73.91 -92.10 80.73
C ASN A 732 -74.84 -92.17 79.50
N VAL A 733 -75.94 -91.41 79.50
CA VAL A 733 -76.86 -91.30 78.35
C VAL A 733 -76.15 -90.68 77.13
N LEU A 734 -75.37 -89.60 77.32
CA LEU A 734 -74.61 -88.97 76.24
C LEU A 734 -73.49 -89.89 75.70
N LEU A 735 -72.87 -90.72 76.54
CA LEU A 735 -71.85 -91.69 76.10
C LEU A 735 -72.46 -92.78 75.20
N GLY A 736 -73.62 -93.34 75.58
CA GLY A 736 -74.31 -94.36 74.79
C GLY A 736 -74.72 -93.88 73.39
N PHE A 737 -75.10 -92.61 73.25
CA PHE A 737 -75.43 -92.01 71.94
C PHE A 737 -74.21 -91.69 71.06
N LEU A 738 -73.00 -91.58 71.62
CA LEU A 738 -71.76 -91.43 70.84
C LEU A 738 -71.24 -92.76 70.29
N GLU A 739 -71.55 -93.86 70.98
CA GLU A 739 -71.09 -95.21 70.65
C GLU A 739 -71.76 -95.77 69.37
N GLN A 740 -73.03 -95.44 69.12
CA GLN A 740 -73.73 -95.80 67.89
C GLN A 740 -73.56 -94.73 66.79
N LYS A 741 -73.06 -95.11 65.61
CA LYS A 741 -72.77 -94.16 64.53
C LYS A 741 -74.01 -93.50 63.91
N GLU A 742 -75.13 -94.22 63.80
CA GLU A 742 -76.31 -93.78 63.03
C GLU A 742 -77.26 -92.84 63.79
N GLN A 743 -77.09 -92.65 65.10
CA GLN A 743 -77.96 -91.79 65.91
C GLN A 743 -77.39 -90.38 66.19
N ARG A 744 -76.15 -90.12 65.77
CA ARG A 744 -75.41 -88.87 66.07
C ARG A 744 -76.08 -87.62 65.52
N ASP A 745 -76.69 -87.71 64.34
CA ASP A 745 -77.33 -86.58 63.67
C ASP A 745 -78.56 -86.04 64.44
N GLN A 746 -79.14 -86.84 65.33
CA GLN A 746 -80.27 -86.44 66.19
C GLN A 746 -79.82 -85.67 67.45
N LEU A 747 -78.53 -85.71 67.81
CA LEU A 747 -77.99 -84.97 68.96
C LEU A 747 -77.68 -83.50 68.64
N LEU A 748 -77.43 -83.15 67.37
CA LEU A 748 -76.96 -81.82 66.99
C LEU A 748 -77.86 -80.67 67.48
N PRO A 749 -79.22 -80.72 67.36
CA PRO A 749 -80.08 -79.63 67.83
C PRO A 749 -80.08 -79.49 69.37
N VAL A 750 -79.92 -80.60 70.09
CA VAL A 750 -79.97 -80.63 71.56
C VAL A 750 -78.66 -80.12 72.16
N VAL A 751 -77.51 -80.49 71.60
CA VAL A 751 -76.20 -80.02 72.09
C VAL A 751 -76.00 -78.52 71.81
N THR A 752 -76.33 -78.05 70.60
CA THR A 752 -76.19 -76.62 70.25
C THR A 752 -77.09 -75.73 71.11
N THR A 753 -78.31 -76.17 71.46
CA THR A 753 -79.21 -75.40 72.33
C THR A 753 -78.83 -75.42 73.81
N LEU A 754 -78.25 -76.52 74.31
CA LEU A 754 -77.85 -76.63 75.72
C LEU A 754 -76.55 -75.88 76.08
N LEU A 755 -75.66 -75.65 75.09
CA LEU A 755 -74.33 -75.06 75.28
C LEU A 755 -74.13 -73.66 74.66
N GLN A 756 -75.12 -73.12 73.94
CA GLN A 756 -75.10 -71.77 73.36
C GLN A 756 -73.82 -71.45 72.55
N LEU A 757 -73.38 -72.40 71.72
CA LEU A 757 -72.16 -72.28 70.92
C LEU A 757 -72.34 -71.36 69.71
N ASP A 758 -71.31 -70.58 69.38
CA ASP A 758 -71.30 -69.69 68.22
C ASP A 758 -71.06 -70.47 66.91
N SER A 759 -71.53 -69.93 65.79
CA SER A 759 -71.59 -70.53 64.44
C SER A 759 -70.24 -70.93 63.81
N LYS A 760 -69.13 -70.66 64.50
CA LYS A 760 -67.77 -71.13 64.16
C LYS A 760 -67.44 -72.45 64.85
N ASP A 761 -67.91 -72.65 66.07
CA ASP A 761 -67.64 -73.87 66.85
C ASP A 761 -68.60 -75.00 66.48
N GLU A 762 -69.84 -74.68 66.11
CA GLU A 762 -70.74 -75.62 65.41
C GLU A 762 -70.08 -76.18 64.13
N LYS A 763 -69.39 -75.33 63.36
CA LYS A 763 -68.65 -75.77 62.16
C LYS A 763 -67.40 -76.60 62.49
N ARG A 764 -66.73 -76.35 63.62
CA ARG A 764 -65.63 -77.22 64.11
C ARG A 764 -66.14 -78.57 64.60
N LEU A 765 -67.32 -78.62 65.20
CA LEU A 765 -67.97 -79.87 65.61
C LEU A 765 -68.35 -80.71 64.38
N LEU A 766 -68.96 -80.09 63.36
CA LEU A 766 -69.29 -80.74 62.09
C LEU A 766 -68.06 -81.21 61.29
N LEU A 767 -66.92 -80.53 61.43
CA LEU A 767 -65.63 -80.93 60.82
C LEU A 767 -64.88 -82.02 61.59
N SER A 768 -65.33 -82.40 62.79
CA SER A 768 -64.74 -83.48 63.60
C SER A 768 -65.66 -84.70 63.81
N LEU A 769 -66.86 -84.66 63.23
CA LEU A 769 -67.83 -85.76 63.14
C LEU A 769 -67.83 -86.48 61.78
N LYS A 770 -66.87 -86.14 60.90
CA LYS A 770 -66.72 -86.68 59.54
C LYS A 770 -65.31 -87.24 59.33
#